data_AF-A0A7W0K5J4-F1
#
_entry.id   AF-A0A7W0K5J4-F1
#
_cell.length_a   1.000
_cell.length_b   1.000
_cell.length_c   1.000
_cell.angle_alpha   90.00
_cell.angle_beta   90.00
_cell.angle_gamma   90.00
#
_symmetry.space_group_name_H-M   'P 1'
#
loop_
_entity.id
_entity.type
_entity.pdbx_description
1 polymer ?
#
loop_
_entity_poly.entity_id
_entity_poly.type
_entity_poly.pdbx_seq_one_letter_code
_entity_poly.pdbx_strand_id
1 'polypeptide(L)'
;MQARAQDWPVPVYQDKRETDANYERCTRLLHDHHGEVRAAFASHNLRSLAYAVEYGRSRGIPDNGFEIQMLHGMAETVHSAIREAGLRLRVYAPIGELVPGMAYLVRRLLENTANESFVRQRFVDGRELDEMLQAPAVDALPALESVVRRQPTRAGEPGPYRHEPLVEWRRTGARAEFAAAVSRAGEGCKNTSVPAVIDGREVMTAASIASVDPGRPDTVVAVSAACGRAEADAALEAARRAWPQWRRTPVGERAGVAFRAAEWLRSRRSELAALEVFEAGKPWREADADVCEAIDFCEYYGRQALRLGGGGQVASAPGERNSLHYYGRGVGAVIAPWNFPLAIPTGMVVAALVTGNAVLFKPAEQTPATGARLVEALRHAGLPEGVLAFLPGPGEEIGAYLVEHPDVAFVTFTGSRQVGLGIVESAAVHRPGQRQVKRVIAEMGGKNALVVDADADLDQAVPIAVASAFGYSGQKCSAASRLVVVDAVYDEVVHRVVGAARALRVGHPQEMGTDVGPLIDADALDRVRSYLEPAPGEGTVLLDGGGESFGGTDRGGYFVGPSVIGDVPPGSRLVTDEIFGPVLAVQRAESFDHALVLANDTEYALTAGIVSRSPAHIRWATEELRAGNVYVNRPITGALVGYQPFGGHGLSGVGSKAGGPDYLLQFVDPRTVSENTLRQGFAPEDAEGGV
;
A
#
# COMPACT_ATOMS: atom_id res chain seq x y z
N MET A 1 6.00 -15.58 -9.00
CA MET A 1 5.05 -15.18 -7.93
C MET A 1 5.09 -13.68 -7.64
N GLN A 2 6.24 -13.08 -7.27
CA GLN A 2 6.32 -11.64 -6.98
C GLN A 2 5.79 -10.74 -8.12
N ALA A 3 6.19 -11.00 -9.37
CA ALA A 3 5.68 -10.25 -10.53
C ALA A 3 4.15 -10.37 -10.66
N ARG A 4 3.59 -11.59 -10.54
CA ARG A 4 2.14 -11.83 -10.57
C ARG A 4 1.39 -11.10 -9.45
N ALA A 5 1.95 -11.06 -8.24
CA ALA A 5 1.35 -10.34 -7.11
C ALA A 5 1.29 -8.82 -7.33
N GLN A 6 2.13 -8.29 -8.22
CA GLN A 6 2.19 -6.88 -8.60
C GLN A 6 1.63 -6.61 -10.00
N ASP A 7 0.98 -7.61 -10.63
CA ASP A 7 0.49 -7.56 -12.02
C ASP A 7 1.59 -7.08 -13.03
N TRP A 8 2.85 -7.41 -12.74
CA TRP A 8 3.99 -7.14 -13.60
C TRP A 8 4.25 -8.30 -14.57
N PRO A 9 4.81 -8.01 -15.77
CA PRO A 9 5.34 -9.04 -16.65
C PRO A 9 6.33 -9.95 -15.91
N VAL A 10 6.19 -11.26 -16.09
CA VAL A 10 7.06 -12.23 -15.41
C VAL A 10 8.45 -12.18 -16.06
N PRO A 11 9.53 -11.88 -15.32
CA PRO A 11 10.85 -11.64 -15.91
C PRO A 11 11.61 -12.93 -16.25
N VAL A 12 10.98 -14.10 -16.05
CA VAL A 12 11.56 -15.43 -16.27
C VAL A 12 10.61 -16.24 -17.14
N TYR A 13 11.17 -17.17 -17.91
CA TYR A 13 10.37 -18.14 -18.65
C TYR A 13 9.52 -18.97 -17.69
N GLN A 14 8.30 -19.29 -18.12
CA GLN A 14 7.33 -20.04 -17.32
C GLN A 14 7.33 -21.53 -17.69
N ASP A 15 7.87 -21.89 -18.85
CA ASP A 15 8.17 -23.26 -19.23
C ASP A 15 9.67 -23.53 -19.08
N LYS A 16 10.03 -24.60 -18.37
CA LYS A 16 11.43 -25.01 -18.18
C LYS A 16 12.14 -25.27 -19.51
N ARG A 17 11.45 -25.76 -20.53
CA ARG A 17 12.01 -26.01 -21.87
C ARG A 17 12.47 -24.72 -22.54
N GLU A 18 11.77 -23.61 -22.33
CA GLU A 18 12.18 -22.29 -22.82
C GLU A 18 13.47 -21.82 -22.13
N THR A 19 13.63 -22.12 -20.84
CA THR A 19 14.88 -21.86 -20.12
C THR A 19 16.03 -22.67 -20.69
N ASP A 20 15.83 -23.97 -20.93
CA ASP A 20 16.86 -24.83 -21.54
C ASP A 20 17.22 -24.38 -22.97
N ALA A 21 16.22 -24.05 -23.80
CA ALA A 21 16.43 -23.57 -25.16
C ALA A 21 17.18 -22.22 -25.16
N ASN A 22 16.84 -21.32 -24.24
CA ASN A 22 17.58 -20.07 -24.09
C ASN A 22 19.00 -20.29 -23.54
N TYR A 23 19.21 -21.28 -22.66
CA TYR A 23 20.55 -21.69 -22.21
C TYR A 23 21.42 -22.18 -23.38
N GLU A 24 20.89 -23.05 -24.24
CA GLU A 24 21.58 -23.49 -25.46
C GLU A 24 21.83 -22.30 -26.42
N ARG A 25 20.90 -21.35 -26.53
CA ARG A 25 21.10 -20.11 -27.31
C ARG A 25 22.23 -19.24 -26.77
N CYS A 26 22.25 -18.99 -25.46
CA CYS A 26 23.33 -18.23 -24.80
C CYS A 26 24.68 -18.96 -24.89
N THR A 27 24.66 -20.30 -24.84
CA THR A 27 25.85 -21.13 -25.03
C THR A 27 26.48 -20.92 -26.39
N ARG A 28 25.67 -20.90 -27.46
CA ARG A 28 26.14 -20.58 -28.81
C ARG A 28 26.78 -19.20 -28.86
N LEU A 29 26.09 -18.19 -28.33
CA LEU A 29 26.60 -16.82 -28.29
C LEU A 29 27.95 -16.72 -27.58
N LEU A 30 28.11 -17.37 -26.43
CA LEU A 30 29.38 -17.34 -25.68
C LEU A 30 30.51 -18.05 -26.43
N HIS A 31 30.23 -19.15 -27.11
CA HIS A 31 31.23 -19.85 -27.92
C HIS A 31 31.58 -19.09 -29.22
N ASP A 32 30.61 -18.48 -29.88
CA ASP A 32 30.85 -17.71 -31.10
C ASP A 32 31.72 -16.48 -30.86
N HIS A 33 31.74 -15.97 -29.62
CA HIS A 33 32.61 -14.88 -29.16
C HIS A 33 33.82 -15.38 -28.34
N HIS A 34 34.23 -16.63 -28.53
CA HIS A 34 35.42 -17.16 -27.87
C HIS A 34 36.67 -16.34 -28.22
N GLY A 35 37.45 -15.99 -27.19
CA GLY A 35 38.61 -15.09 -27.31
C GLY A 35 38.30 -13.65 -26.88
N GLU A 36 37.05 -13.22 -26.99
CA GLU A 36 36.55 -11.95 -26.42
C GLU A 36 35.97 -12.17 -25.01
N VAL A 37 35.30 -13.31 -24.82
CA VAL A 37 34.74 -13.74 -23.54
C VAL A 37 35.21 -15.13 -23.16
N ARG A 38 35.35 -15.37 -21.85
CA ARG A 38 35.67 -16.70 -21.30
C ARG A 38 34.40 -17.36 -20.79
N ALA A 39 33.96 -18.41 -21.47
CA ALA A 39 32.75 -19.13 -21.12
C ALA A 39 32.97 -20.10 -19.94
N ALA A 40 32.03 -20.10 -19.00
CA ALA A 40 31.91 -21.12 -17.97
C ALA A 40 30.44 -21.56 -17.89
N PHE A 41 30.18 -22.86 -18.07
CA PHE A 41 28.84 -23.44 -18.16
C PHE A 41 28.46 -24.11 -16.86
N ALA A 42 27.58 -23.47 -16.10
CA ALA A 42 27.11 -23.96 -14.80
C ALA A 42 25.78 -24.70 -14.93
N SER A 43 25.79 -26.03 -14.84
CA SER A 43 24.56 -26.86 -14.93
C SER A 43 24.79 -28.28 -14.41
N HIS A 44 23.73 -28.92 -13.91
CA HIS A 44 23.67 -30.37 -13.67
C HIS A 44 22.84 -31.12 -14.73
N ASN A 45 22.29 -30.39 -15.71
CA ASN A 45 21.55 -30.99 -16.82
C ASN A 45 22.54 -31.54 -17.85
N LEU A 46 22.61 -32.87 -17.97
CA LEU A 46 23.57 -33.55 -18.84
C LEU A 46 23.38 -33.16 -20.31
N ARG A 47 22.14 -32.94 -20.76
CA ARG A 47 21.85 -32.46 -22.13
C ARG A 47 22.51 -31.10 -22.38
N SER A 48 22.32 -30.15 -21.47
CA SER A 48 22.87 -28.79 -21.60
C SER A 48 24.41 -28.80 -21.59
N LEU A 49 25.02 -29.65 -20.76
CA LEU A 49 26.48 -29.81 -20.72
C LEU A 49 27.02 -30.44 -22.00
N ALA A 50 26.39 -31.52 -22.48
CA ALA A 50 26.76 -32.18 -23.73
C ALA A 50 26.65 -31.21 -24.91
N TYR A 51 25.57 -30.42 -24.98
CA TYR A 51 25.39 -29.40 -26.01
C TYR A 51 26.52 -28.36 -25.98
N ALA A 52 26.87 -27.84 -24.80
CA ALA A 52 27.94 -26.86 -24.67
C ALA A 52 29.30 -27.40 -25.15
N VAL A 53 29.65 -28.63 -24.74
CA VAL A 53 30.88 -29.29 -25.15
C VAL A 53 30.93 -29.51 -26.65
N GLU A 54 29.90 -30.14 -27.22
CA GLU A 54 29.87 -30.49 -28.64
C GLU A 54 29.77 -29.25 -29.54
N TYR A 55 29.04 -28.21 -29.12
CA TYR A 55 29.01 -26.95 -29.85
C TYR A 55 30.39 -26.27 -29.84
N GLY A 56 31.05 -26.18 -28.69
CA GLY A 56 32.40 -25.64 -28.60
C GLY A 56 33.40 -26.36 -29.51
N ARG A 57 33.39 -27.70 -29.49
CA ARG A 57 34.21 -28.54 -30.37
C ARG A 57 33.91 -28.31 -31.85
N SER A 58 32.64 -28.15 -32.22
CA SER A 58 32.23 -27.86 -33.60
C SER A 58 32.77 -26.52 -34.12
N ARG A 59 33.11 -25.58 -33.23
CA ARG A 59 33.73 -24.28 -33.53
C ARG A 59 35.26 -24.32 -33.44
N GLY A 60 35.88 -25.49 -33.25
CA GLY A 60 37.33 -25.64 -33.12
C GLY A 60 37.89 -25.12 -31.80
N ILE A 61 37.04 -24.87 -30.81
CA ILE A 61 37.48 -24.40 -29.49
C ILE A 61 38.03 -25.62 -28.73
N PRO A 62 39.27 -25.58 -28.21
CA PRO A 62 39.81 -26.69 -27.45
C PRO A 62 39.02 -26.89 -26.15
N ASP A 63 38.98 -28.10 -25.62
CA ASP A 63 38.24 -28.43 -24.37
C ASP A 63 38.72 -27.61 -23.16
N ASN A 64 39.93 -27.06 -23.21
CA ASN A 64 40.47 -26.16 -22.21
C ASN A 64 40.09 -24.68 -22.46
N GLY A 65 39.45 -24.35 -23.56
CA GLY A 65 38.99 -23.00 -23.93
C GLY A 65 37.74 -22.55 -23.16
N PHE A 66 37.05 -23.47 -22.49
CA PHE A 66 35.91 -23.19 -21.61
C PHE A 66 36.03 -24.01 -20.31
N GLU A 67 35.06 -23.85 -19.42
CA GLU A 67 34.99 -24.57 -18.15
C GLU A 67 33.55 -25.01 -17.87
N ILE A 68 33.39 -26.14 -17.20
CA ILE A 68 32.11 -26.60 -16.64
C ILE A 68 32.10 -26.32 -15.14
N GLN A 69 30.97 -25.84 -14.62
CA GLN A 69 30.80 -25.55 -13.20
C GLN A 69 29.64 -26.35 -12.62
N MET A 70 29.85 -26.92 -11.44
CA MET A 70 28.84 -27.71 -10.73
C MET A 70 28.91 -27.46 -9.23
N LEU A 71 27.83 -27.73 -8.51
CA LEU A 71 27.75 -27.55 -7.05
C LEU A 71 28.44 -28.68 -6.30
N HIS A 72 29.09 -28.35 -5.19
CA HIS A 72 29.61 -29.36 -4.26
C HIS A 72 28.48 -30.20 -3.64
N GLY A 73 28.71 -31.50 -3.46
CA GLY A 73 27.78 -32.41 -2.78
C GLY A 73 26.51 -32.74 -3.58
N MET A 74 26.56 -32.61 -4.91
CA MET A 74 25.43 -32.91 -5.78
C MET A 74 25.88 -33.58 -7.09
N ALA A 75 25.07 -34.53 -7.58
CA ALA A 75 25.27 -35.21 -8.87
C ALA A 75 26.72 -35.70 -9.07
N GLU A 76 27.28 -36.34 -8.05
CA GLU A 76 28.67 -36.79 -8.00
C GLU A 76 29.03 -37.71 -9.16
N THR A 77 28.07 -38.50 -9.63
CA THR A 77 28.22 -39.35 -10.82
C THR A 77 28.49 -38.53 -12.08
N VAL A 78 27.83 -37.37 -12.23
CA VAL A 78 28.06 -36.44 -13.34
C VAL A 78 29.41 -35.73 -13.16
N HIS A 79 29.81 -35.39 -11.93
CA HIS A 79 31.15 -34.86 -11.67
C HIS A 79 32.25 -35.81 -12.15
N SER A 80 32.13 -37.10 -11.81
CA SER A 80 33.08 -38.13 -12.25
C SER A 80 33.09 -38.26 -13.77
N ALA A 81 31.93 -38.31 -14.42
CA ALA A 81 31.82 -38.39 -15.88
C ALA A 81 32.50 -37.21 -16.59
N ILE A 82 32.29 -35.97 -16.13
CA ILE A 82 32.95 -34.79 -16.71
C ILE A 82 34.48 -34.86 -16.55
N ARG A 83 34.97 -35.34 -15.40
CA ARG A 83 36.42 -35.50 -15.16
C ARG A 83 37.02 -36.60 -16.03
N GLU A 84 36.35 -37.74 -16.16
CA GLU A 84 36.76 -38.85 -17.02
C GLU A 84 36.80 -38.45 -18.50
N ALA A 85 35.91 -37.56 -18.92
CA ALA A 85 35.90 -36.97 -20.26
C ALA A 85 37.06 -35.97 -20.50
N GLY A 86 37.96 -35.73 -19.52
CA GLY A 86 39.09 -34.81 -19.63
C GLY A 86 38.71 -33.33 -19.63
N LEU A 87 37.46 -33.00 -19.31
CA LEU A 87 36.94 -31.63 -19.33
C LEU A 87 37.30 -30.90 -18.02
N ARG A 88 37.48 -29.58 -18.13
CA ARG A 88 37.79 -28.73 -16.98
C ARG A 88 36.54 -28.52 -16.12
N LEU A 89 36.54 -29.06 -14.91
CA LEU A 89 35.46 -28.91 -13.92
C LEU A 89 35.87 -28.00 -12.77
N ARG A 90 35.07 -26.97 -12.48
CA ARG A 90 35.13 -26.20 -11.22
C ARG A 90 33.95 -26.56 -10.33
N VAL A 91 34.23 -26.83 -9.07
CA VAL A 91 33.21 -27.09 -8.06
C VAL A 91 32.92 -25.80 -7.28
N TYR A 92 31.67 -25.35 -7.29
CA TYR A 92 31.18 -24.29 -6.43
C TYR A 92 30.97 -24.86 -5.02
N ALA A 93 31.84 -24.47 -4.10
CA ALA A 93 31.87 -24.95 -2.72
C ALA A 93 31.57 -23.81 -1.75
N PRO A 94 30.32 -23.67 -1.28
CA PRO A 94 29.97 -22.72 -0.23
C PRO A 94 30.67 -23.08 1.08
N ILE A 95 31.25 -22.09 1.75
CA ILE A 95 31.88 -22.22 3.07
C ILE A 95 31.32 -21.09 3.95
N GLY A 96 30.86 -21.41 5.15
CA GLY A 96 30.31 -20.43 6.07
C GLY A 96 29.71 -21.06 7.33
N GLU A 97 29.13 -20.20 8.15
CA GLU A 97 28.45 -20.56 9.40
C GLU A 97 27.20 -21.41 9.15
N LEU A 98 26.78 -22.16 10.18
CA LEU A 98 25.66 -23.10 10.09
C LEU A 98 24.35 -22.43 9.67
N VAL A 99 24.01 -21.27 10.22
CA VAL A 99 22.73 -20.59 9.97
C VAL A 99 22.58 -20.18 8.49
N PRO A 100 23.52 -19.41 7.88
CA PRO A 100 23.51 -19.20 6.43
C PRO A 100 23.60 -20.50 5.61
N GLY A 101 24.35 -21.50 6.11
CA GLY A 101 24.46 -22.82 5.50
C GLY A 101 23.12 -23.56 5.40
N MET A 102 22.26 -23.45 6.42
CA MET A 102 20.91 -24.03 6.41
C MET A 102 19.98 -23.32 5.43
N ALA A 103 20.03 -21.98 5.34
CA ALA A 103 19.28 -21.23 4.33
C ALA A 103 19.70 -21.63 2.90
N TYR A 104 21.01 -21.79 2.69
CA TYR A 104 21.56 -22.32 1.45
C TYR A 104 21.06 -23.74 1.15
N LEU A 105 21.08 -24.63 2.16
CA LEU A 105 20.61 -26.03 2.05
C LEU A 105 19.15 -26.11 1.63
N VAL A 106 18.25 -25.32 2.25
CA VAL A 106 16.82 -25.31 1.86
C VAL A 106 16.67 -24.93 0.39
N ARG A 107 17.40 -23.92 -0.09
CA ARG A 107 17.39 -23.54 -1.50
C ARG A 107 17.92 -24.66 -2.41
N ARG A 108 18.91 -25.44 -1.95
CA ARG A 108 19.42 -26.62 -2.70
C ARG A 108 18.40 -27.74 -2.75
N LEU A 109 17.73 -28.03 -1.64
CA LEU A 109 16.66 -29.03 -1.59
C LEU A 109 15.56 -28.68 -2.58
N LEU A 110 15.07 -27.43 -2.55
CA LEU A 110 14.03 -26.97 -3.49
C LEU A 110 14.44 -27.12 -4.97
N GLU A 111 15.68 -26.78 -5.31
CA GLU A 111 16.21 -26.92 -6.68
C GLU A 111 16.23 -28.39 -7.15
N ASN A 112 16.56 -29.31 -6.25
CA ASN A 112 16.73 -30.72 -6.59
C ASN A 112 15.46 -31.55 -6.46
N THR A 113 14.53 -31.16 -5.58
CA THR A 113 13.26 -31.86 -5.42
C THR A 113 12.17 -31.31 -6.33
N ALA A 114 12.43 -30.24 -7.09
CA ALA A 114 11.47 -29.72 -8.07
C ALA A 114 11.12 -30.80 -9.11
N ASN A 115 9.82 -30.92 -9.48
CA ASN A 115 9.32 -31.90 -10.46
C ASN A 115 10.05 -31.81 -11.82
N GLU A 116 10.56 -30.63 -12.16
CA GLU A 116 11.22 -30.32 -13.43
C GLU A 116 12.75 -30.47 -13.36
N SER A 117 13.28 -30.86 -12.20
CA SER A 117 14.72 -31.04 -12.01
C SER A 117 15.22 -32.29 -12.72
N PHE A 118 16.27 -32.15 -13.55
CA PHE A 118 16.95 -33.27 -14.20
C PHE A 118 17.43 -34.31 -13.19
N VAL A 119 17.94 -33.86 -12.04
CA VAL A 119 18.45 -34.73 -10.96
C VAL A 119 17.32 -35.60 -10.41
N ARG A 120 16.15 -35.03 -10.11
CA ARG A 120 14.98 -35.79 -9.68
C ARG A 120 14.49 -36.75 -10.77
N GLN A 121 14.30 -36.25 -11.98
CA GLN A 121 13.75 -37.04 -13.09
C GLN A 121 14.62 -38.27 -13.40
N ARG A 122 15.96 -38.13 -13.31
CA ARG A 122 16.89 -39.23 -13.59
C ARG A 122 17.06 -40.19 -12.43
N PHE A 123 17.25 -39.68 -11.22
CA PHE A 123 17.69 -40.47 -10.06
C PHE A 123 16.56 -40.89 -9.12
N VAL A 124 15.39 -40.24 -9.21
CA VAL A 124 14.20 -40.56 -8.41
C VAL A 124 13.08 -41.12 -9.30
N ASP A 125 12.73 -40.42 -10.38
CA ASP A 125 11.58 -40.79 -11.22
C ASP A 125 11.93 -41.82 -12.31
N GLY A 126 13.22 -42.15 -12.49
CA GLY A 126 13.68 -43.23 -13.36
C GLY A 126 13.45 -43.02 -14.86
N ARG A 127 13.37 -41.77 -15.34
CA ARG A 127 13.18 -41.48 -16.77
C ARG A 127 14.35 -41.99 -17.61
N GLU A 128 14.02 -42.45 -18.82
CA GLU A 128 14.98 -42.98 -19.79
C GLU A 128 15.92 -41.89 -20.30
N LEU A 129 17.20 -42.24 -20.45
CA LEU A 129 18.25 -41.27 -20.79
C LEU A 129 18.03 -40.64 -22.18
N ASP A 130 17.55 -41.41 -23.15
CA ASP A 130 17.29 -40.94 -24.51
C ASP A 130 16.20 -39.85 -24.55
N GLU A 131 15.19 -39.95 -23.68
CA GLU A 131 14.16 -38.91 -23.53
C GLU A 131 14.77 -37.64 -22.91
N MET A 132 15.62 -37.80 -21.89
CA MET A 132 16.26 -36.68 -21.18
C MET A 132 17.33 -35.96 -21.99
N LEU A 133 17.87 -36.60 -23.04
CA LEU A 133 18.87 -36.04 -23.96
C LEU A 133 18.25 -35.39 -25.21
N GLN A 134 16.92 -35.35 -25.34
CA GLN A 134 16.28 -34.66 -26.46
C GLN A 134 16.59 -33.16 -26.43
N ALA A 135 16.61 -32.55 -27.62
CA ALA A 135 16.70 -31.09 -27.71
C ALA A 135 15.47 -30.45 -27.06
N PRO A 136 15.62 -29.31 -26.38
CA PRO A 136 14.47 -28.61 -25.83
C PRO A 136 13.53 -28.23 -26.99
N ALA A 137 12.36 -28.88 -27.04
CA ALA A 137 11.39 -28.75 -28.12
C ALA A 137 10.66 -27.40 -28.07
N VAL A 138 11.35 -26.33 -28.45
CA VAL A 138 10.87 -24.95 -28.49
C VAL A 138 11.20 -24.34 -29.85
N ASP A 139 10.19 -24.10 -30.67
CA ASP A 139 10.37 -23.54 -32.02
C ASP A 139 10.84 -22.08 -31.99
N ALA A 140 10.31 -21.30 -31.05
CA ALA A 140 10.69 -19.91 -30.80
C ALA A 140 10.50 -19.56 -29.33
N LEU A 141 11.44 -18.78 -28.77
CA LEU A 141 11.30 -18.24 -27.42
C LEU A 141 10.19 -17.17 -27.39
N PRO A 142 9.39 -17.09 -26.32
CA PRO A 142 8.35 -16.08 -26.22
C PRO A 142 8.95 -14.67 -26.23
N ALA A 143 8.21 -13.73 -26.82
CA ALA A 143 8.58 -12.33 -26.76
C ALA A 143 8.50 -11.81 -25.31
N LEU A 144 9.33 -10.82 -24.98
CA LEU A 144 9.28 -10.17 -23.68
C LEU A 144 7.93 -9.45 -23.53
N GLU A 145 7.18 -9.81 -22.50
CA GLU A 145 5.92 -9.16 -22.17
C GLU A 145 6.13 -7.68 -21.80
N SER A 146 5.35 -6.81 -22.43
CA SER A 146 5.27 -5.39 -22.07
C SER A 146 4.26 -5.18 -20.94
N VAL A 147 4.40 -4.08 -20.20
CA VAL A 147 3.39 -3.69 -19.22
C VAL A 147 2.12 -3.32 -19.99
N VAL A 148 1.05 -4.08 -19.80
CA VAL A 148 -0.24 -3.84 -20.45
C VAL A 148 -0.96 -2.73 -19.69
N ARG A 149 -1.29 -1.63 -20.38
CA ARG A 149 -2.16 -0.59 -19.80
C ARG A 149 -3.56 -1.16 -19.61
N ARG A 150 -4.12 -0.93 -18.43
CA ARG A 150 -5.50 -1.33 -18.13
C ARG A 150 -6.47 -0.57 -19.02
N GLN A 151 -7.48 -1.29 -19.50
CA GLN A 151 -8.57 -0.68 -20.26
C GLN A 151 -9.53 0.03 -19.30
N PRO A 152 -10.14 1.15 -19.71
CA PRO A 152 -11.12 1.84 -18.89
C PRO A 152 -12.30 0.93 -18.53
N THR A 153 -12.66 0.88 -17.24
CA THR A 153 -13.80 0.11 -16.74
C THR A 153 -15.12 0.70 -17.22
N ARG A 154 -16.02 -0.14 -17.73
CA ARG A 154 -17.40 0.25 -18.09
C ARG A 154 -18.39 -0.27 -17.06
N ALA A 155 -19.35 0.57 -16.65
CA ALA A 155 -20.28 0.22 -15.57
C ALA A 155 -21.18 -0.98 -15.87
N GLY A 156 -21.54 -1.22 -17.13
CA GLY A 156 -22.34 -2.39 -17.52
C GLY A 156 -21.57 -3.71 -17.49
N GLU A 157 -20.24 -3.66 -17.59
CA GLU A 157 -19.37 -4.84 -17.66
C GLU A 157 -18.06 -4.56 -16.89
N PRO A 158 -18.11 -4.39 -15.56
CA PRO A 158 -16.95 -3.91 -14.81
C PRO A 158 -15.85 -4.97 -14.65
N GLY A 159 -16.16 -6.25 -14.89
CA GLY A 159 -15.27 -7.37 -14.62
C GLY A 159 -14.84 -7.49 -13.14
N PRO A 160 -14.01 -8.48 -12.81
CA PRO A 160 -13.48 -8.64 -11.45
C PRO A 160 -12.56 -7.47 -11.09
N TYR A 161 -12.59 -7.08 -9.81
CA TYR A 161 -11.66 -6.08 -9.27
C TYR A 161 -10.22 -6.61 -9.27
N ARG A 162 -9.26 -5.73 -9.57
CA ARG A 162 -7.83 -5.96 -9.44
C ARG A 162 -7.14 -4.68 -8.97
N HIS A 163 -6.20 -4.78 -8.04
CA HIS A 163 -5.40 -3.65 -7.54
C HIS A 163 -4.56 -3.02 -8.66
N GLU A 164 -4.53 -1.70 -8.76
CA GLU A 164 -3.70 -0.95 -9.72
C GLU A 164 -2.20 -1.21 -9.49
N PRO A 165 -1.46 -1.81 -10.44
CA PRO A 165 -0.08 -2.21 -10.22
C PRO A 165 0.83 -1.04 -9.88
N LEU A 166 1.69 -1.22 -8.88
CA LEU A 166 2.76 -0.27 -8.55
C LEU A 166 3.78 -0.15 -9.70
N VAL A 167 4.53 0.95 -9.77
CA VAL A 167 5.57 1.12 -10.77
C VAL A 167 6.69 0.10 -10.54
N GLU A 168 7.11 -0.59 -11.61
CA GLU A 168 8.29 -1.44 -11.58
C GLU A 168 9.58 -0.61 -11.73
N TRP A 169 10.06 -0.06 -10.61
CA TRP A 169 11.24 0.82 -10.55
C TRP A 169 12.55 0.21 -11.08
N ARG A 170 12.62 -1.12 -11.29
CA ARG A 170 13.77 -1.79 -11.92
C ARG A 170 13.89 -1.44 -13.42
N ARG A 171 12.80 -1.05 -14.06
CA ARG A 171 12.79 -0.63 -15.48
C ARG A 171 13.34 0.79 -15.63
N THR A 172 14.34 0.95 -16.49
CA THR A 172 14.96 2.26 -16.79
C THR A 172 13.96 3.26 -17.34
N GLY A 173 13.07 2.83 -18.25
CA GLY A 173 12.04 3.70 -18.84
C GLY A 173 11.08 4.28 -17.81
N ALA A 174 10.62 3.46 -16.86
CA ALA A 174 9.73 3.91 -15.78
C ALA A 174 10.43 4.95 -14.87
N ARG A 175 11.70 4.71 -14.52
CA ARG A 175 12.50 5.69 -13.75
C ARG A 175 12.67 7.01 -14.51
N ALA A 176 12.95 6.96 -15.80
CA ALA A 176 13.15 8.14 -16.63
C ALA A 176 11.86 8.96 -16.79
N GLU A 177 10.72 8.30 -16.99
CA GLU A 177 9.41 8.95 -17.08
C GLU A 177 9.06 9.69 -15.79
N PHE A 178 9.23 9.02 -14.64
CA PHE A 178 8.94 9.62 -13.35
C PHE A 178 9.92 10.73 -12.99
N ALA A 179 11.21 10.55 -13.25
CA ALA A 179 12.23 11.59 -13.08
C ALA A 179 11.88 12.86 -13.87
N ALA A 180 11.41 12.69 -15.11
CA ALA A 180 10.97 13.81 -15.94
C ALA A 180 9.73 14.50 -15.35
N ALA A 181 8.78 13.76 -14.77
CA ALA A 181 7.62 14.33 -14.09
C ALA A 181 8.02 15.12 -12.84
N VAL A 182 8.91 14.58 -12.00
CA VAL A 182 9.47 15.27 -10.82
C VAL A 182 10.21 16.54 -11.22
N SER A 183 11.01 16.51 -12.31
CA SER A 183 11.69 17.70 -12.82
C SER A 183 10.69 18.79 -13.25
N ARG A 184 9.65 18.41 -14.00
CA ARG A 184 8.60 19.36 -14.42
C ARG A 184 7.84 19.93 -13.24
N ALA A 185 7.50 19.10 -12.25
CA ALA A 185 6.82 19.56 -11.03
C ALA A 185 7.69 20.53 -10.23
N GLY A 186 8.99 20.26 -10.08
CA GLY A 186 9.90 21.18 -9.40
C GLY A 186 10.03 22.56 -10.06
N GLU A 187 9.83 22.65 -11.38
CA GLU A 187 9.79 23.92 -12.11
C GLU A 187 8.40 24.57 -12.10
N GLY A 188 7.34 23.77 -12.27
CA GLY A 188 5.98 24.24 -12.55
C GLY A 188 5.03 24.30 -11.35
N CYS A 189 5.25 23.54 -10.29
CA CYS A 189 4.41 23.51 -9.09
C CYS A 189 4.78 24.62 -8.09
N LYS A 190 5.25 25.79 -8.54
CA LYS A 190 5.56 26.92 -7.66
C LYS A 190 4.40 27.91 -7.66
N ASN A 191 3.87 28.22 -6.48
CA ASN A 191 2.74 29.14 -6.31
C ASN A 191 1.50 28.75 -7.12
N THR A 192 1.18 27.47 -7.21
CA THR A 192 -0.04 26.98 -7.88
C THR A 192 -1.27 27.59 -7.22
N SER A 193 -2.10 28.32 -7.97
CA SER A 193 -3.35 28.88 -7.43
C SER A 193 -4.39 27.78 -7.27
N VAL A 194 -4.93 27.61 -6.07
CA VAL A 194 -5.90 26.55 -5.73
C VAL A 194 -7.22 27.18 -5.24
N PRO A 195 -8.17 27.46 -6.14
CA PRO A 195 -9.46 28.00 -5.75
C PRO A 195 -10.31 26.96 -5.01
N ALA A 196 -11.23 27.45 -4.16
CA ALA A 196 -12.36 26.64 -3.72
C ALA A 196 -13.29 26.35 -4.91
N VAL A 197 -14.08 25.28 -4.83
CA VAL A 197 -15.07 24.96 -5.87
C VAL A 197 -16.45 24.86 -5.23
N ILE A 198 -17.33 25.79 -5.58
CA ILE A 198 -18.69 25.92 -5.02
C ILE A 198 -19.68 26.05 -6.17
N ASP A 199 -20.67 25.15 -6.23
CA ASP A 199 -21.68 25.11 -7.30
C ASP A 199 -21.06 25.12 -8.72
N GLY A 200 -19.98 24.35 -8.91
CA GLY A 200 -19.25 24.25 -10.18
C GLY A 200 -18.30 25.41 -10.49
N ARG A 201 -18.27 26.46 -9.67
CA ARG A 201 -17.46 27.67 -9.89
C ARG A 201 -16.24 27.70 -9.00
N GLU A 202 -15.14 28.20 -9.56
CA GLU A 202 -13.90 28.44 -8.85
C GLU A 202 -13.98 29.78 -8.10
N VAL A 203 -13.67 29.75 -6.81
CA VAL A 203 -13.77 30.90 -5.90
C VAL A 203 -12.46 31.07 -5.16
N MET A 204 -11.81 32.22 -5.34
CA MET A 204 -10.74 32.68 -4.47
C MET A 204 -11.32 33.54 -3.34
N THR A 205 -10.88 33.29 -2.12
CA THR A 205 -11.24 34.06 -0.93
C THR A 205 -10.24 35.19 -0.68
N ALA A 206 -10.59 36.13 0.20
CA ALA A 206 -9.67 37.18 0.62
C ALA A 206 -8.50 36.64 1.46
N ALA A 207 -8.77 35.65 2.32
CA ALA A 207 -7.76 34.87 3.02
C ALA A 207 -7.21 33.75 2.12
N SER A 208 -6.00 33.29 2.39
CA SER A 208 -5.37 32.18 1.65
C SER A 208 -4.51 31.32 2.56
N ILE A 209 -4.28 30.08 2.15
CA ILE A 209 -3.34 29.14 2.79
C ILE A 209 -2.21 28.88 1.80
N ALA A 210 -0.97 28.88 2.29
CA ALA A 210 0.20 28.49 1.49
C ALA A 210 0.65 27.10 1.90
N SER A 211 0.63 26.14 0.97
CA SER A 211 1.36 24.88 1.12
C SER A 211 2.79 25.06 0.64
N VAL A 212 3.74 24.52 1.40
CA VAL A 212 5.18 24.66 1.12
C VAL A 212 5.79 23.29 0.85
N ASP A 213 6.95 23.27 0.21
CA ASP A 213 7.77 22.06 0.06
C ASP A 213 8.37 21.71 1.44
N PRO A 214 7.98 20.61 2.11
CA PRO A 214 8.49 20.32 3.46
C PRO A 214 10.00 20.07 3.49
N GLY A 215 10.57 19.67 2.35
CA GLY A 215 12.02 19.50 2.21
C GLY A 215 12.76 20.81 1.96
N ARG A 216 12.05 21.87 1.51
CA ARG A 216 12.57 23.23 1.32
C ARG A 216 11.47 24.28 1.60
N PRO A 217 11.17 24.59 2.87
CA PRO A 217 9.98 25.36 3.26
C PRO A 217 9.89 26.78 2.69
N ASP A 218 11.01 27.35 2.25
CA ASP A 218 11.03 28.64 1.53
C ASP A 218 10.37 28.56 0.13
N THR A 219 10.08 27.35 -0.36
CA THR A 219 9.41 27.12 -1.64
C THR A 219 7.92 26.89 -1.41
N VAL A 220 7.09 27.86 -1.80
CA VAL A 220 5.63 27.71 -1.83
C VAL A 220 5.22 26.86 -3.02
N VAL A 221 4.55 25.75 -2.76
CA VAL A 221 4.01 24.83 -3.77
C VAL A 221 2.67 25.36 -4.29
N ALA A 222 1.75 25.70 -3.38
CA ALA A 222 0.43 26.19 -3.73
C ALA A 222 -0.04 27.32 -2.82
N VAL A 223 -0.89 28.18 -3.37
CA VAL A 223 -1.64 29.19 -2.63
C VAL A 223 -3.12 28.90 -2.85
N SER A 224 -3.79 28.38 -1.82
CA SER A 224 -5.20 28.04 -1.89
C SER A 224 -6.10 29.11 -1.30
N ALA A 225 -7.36 29.10 -1.70
CA ALA A 225 -8.42 29.74 -0.93
C ALA A 225 -8.41 29.21 0.53
N ALA A 226 -8.92 30.04 1.44
CA ALA A 226 -9.17 29.73 2.84
C ALA A 226 -10.65 30.06 3.11
N CYS A 227 -11.51 29.07 2.89
CA CYS A 227 -12.95 29.14 3.06
C CYS A 227 -13.31 29.35 4.53
N GLY A 228 -14.24 30.28 4.78
CA GLY A 228 -14.89 30.46 6.06
C GLY A 228 -16.34 29.98 6.04
N ARG A 229 -17.12 30.48 6.99
CA ARG A 229 -18.54 30.12 7.14
C ARG A 229 -19.39 30.49 5.92
N ALA A 230 -19.14 31.65 5.30
CA ALA A 230 -19.91 32.12 4.16
C ALA A 230 -19.80 31.17 2.95
N GLU A 231 -18.59 30.69 2.66
CA GLU A 231 -18.34 29.72 1.60
C GLU A 231 -18.96 28.36 1.94
N ALA A 232 -18.88 27.93 3.21
CA ALA A 232 -19.50 26.69 3.67
C ALA A 232 -21.03 26.72 3.52
N ASP A 233 -21.67 27.84 3.85
CA ASP A 233 -23.12 28.04 3.69
C ASP A 233 -23.53 27.99 2.22
N ALA A 234 -22.81 28.69 1.35
CA ALA A 234 -23.05 28.66 -0.09
C ALA A 234 -22.91 27.23 -0.66
N ALA A 235 -21.91 26.48 -0.20
CA ALA A 235 -21.71 25.08 -0.59
C ALA A 235 -22.82 24.15 -0.08
N LEU A 236 -23.27 24.33 1.17
CA LEU A 236 -24.41 23.61 1.74
C LEU A 236 -25.69 23.86 0.94
N GLU A 237 -25.97 25.11 0.59
CA GLU A 237 -27.12 25.47 -0.24
C GLU A 237 -27.06 24.81 -1.62
N ALA A 238 -25.90 24.83 -2.28
CA ALA A 238 -25.69 24.16 -3.56
C ALA A 238 -25.91 22.64 -3.44
N ALA A 239 -25.31 22.02 -2.42
CA ALA A 239 -25.46 20.58 -2.16
C ALA A 239 -26.92 20.19 -1.88
N ARG A 240 -27.67 20.99 -1.11
CA ARG A 240 -29.11 20.76 -0.87
C ARG A 240 -29.93 20.81 -2.15
N ARG A 241 -29.60 21.69 -3.10
CA ARG A 241 -30.28 21.77 -4.40
C ARG A 241 -29.94 20.59 -5.30
N ALA A 242 -28.67 20.18 -5.36
CA ALA A 242 -28.18 19.15 -6.28
C ALA A 242 -28.48 17.71 -5.79
N TRP A 243 -28.39 17.46 -4.49
CA TRP A 243 -28.49 16.12 -3.89
C TRP A 243 -29.76 15.34 -4.27
N PRO A 244 -30.99 15.91 -4.29
CA PRO A 244 -32.19 15.15 -4.64
C PRO A 244 -32.18 14.57 -6.05
N GLN A 245 -31.51 15.23 -7.01
CA GLN A 245 -31.32 14.69 -8.36
C GLN A 245 -30.24 13.61 -8.35
N TRP A 246 -29.08 13.88 -7.73
CA TRP A 246 -27.97 12.93 -7.66
C TRP A 246 -28.35 11.61 -6.99
N ARG A 247 -29.13 11.67 -5.90
CA ARG A 247 -29.66 10.49 -5.20
C ARG A 247 -30.54 9.62 -6.11
N ARG A 248 -31.24 10.23 -7.08
CA ARG A 248 -32.12 9.54 -8.04
C ARG A 248 -31.39 9.06 -9.30
N THR A 249 -30.19 9.57 -9.59
CA THR A 249 -29.34 9.07 -10.67
C THR A 249 -29.09 7.57 -10.50
N PRO A 250 -29.27 6.73 -11.53
CA PRO A 250 -29.04 5.29 -11.43
C PRO A 250 -27.63 4.94 -10.91
N VAL A 251 -27.53 3.87 -10.12
CA VAL A 251 -26.25 3.47 -9.50
C VAL A 251 -25.15 3.20 -10.53
N GLY A 252 -25.49 2.67 -11.71
CA GLY A 252 -24.54 2.44 -12.80
C GLY A 252 -23.94 3.73 -13.36
N GLU A 253 -24.71 4.82 -13.43
CA GLU A 253 -24.21 6.13 -13.84
C GLU A 253 -23.29 6.74 -12.78
N ARG A 254 -23.66 6.61 -11.49
CA ARG A 254 -22.81 7.07 -10.38
C ARG A 254 -21.49 6.30 -10.31
N ALA A 255 -21.52 4.98 -10.44
CA ALA A 255 -20.32 4.15 -10.55
C ALA A 255 -19.49 4.50 -11.80
N GLY A 256 -20.14 4.83 -12.91
CA GLY A 256 -19.48 5.30 -14.13
C GLY A 256 -18.65 6.57 -13.94
N VAL A 257 -19.07 7.50 -13.06
CA VAL A 257 -18.26 8.66 -12.68
C VAL A 257 -16.97 8.21 -11.97
N ALA A 258 -17.06 7.29 -11.01
CA ALA A 258 -15.89 6.76 -10.32
C ALA A 258 -14.90 6.07 -11.28
N PHE A 259 -15.39 5.24 -12.22
CA PHE A 259 -14.52 4.59 -13.20
C PHE A 259 -13.83 5.56 -14.16
N ARG A 260 -14.52 6.64 -14.58
CA ARG A 260 -13.89 7.69 -15.40
C ARG A 260 -12.88 8.51 -14.61
N ALA A 261 -13.12 8.77 -13.32
CA ALA A 261 -12.16 9.42 -12.45
C ALA A 261 -10.90 8.55 -12.27
N ALA A 262 -11.06 7.23 -12.09
CA ALA A 262 -9.95 6.28 -12.04
C ALA A 262 -9.06 6.35 -13.29
N GLU A 263 -9.67 6.41 -14.47
CA GLU A 263 -8.94 6.53 -15.73
C GLU A 263 -8.21 7.88 -15.86
N TRP A 264 -8.85 8.96 -15.43
CA TRP A 264 -8.21 10.28 -15.41
C TRP A 264 -6.96 10.28 -14.51
N LEU A 265 -7.08 9.73 -13.30
CA LEU A 265 -5.97 9.60 -12.35
C LEU A 265 -4.85 8.73 -12.94
N ARG A 266 -5.19 7.57 -13.51
CA ARG A 266 -4.24 6.65 -14.15
C ARG A 266 -3.47 7.32 -15.28
N SER A 267 -4.14 8.11 -16.12
CA SER A 267 -3.51 8.81 -17.25
C SER A 267 -2.51 9.90 -16.83
N ARG A 268 -2.58 10.36 -15.57
CA ARG A 268 -1.77 11.45 -14.99
C ARG A 268 -0.94 11.00 -13.80
N ARG A 269 -0.81 9.70 -13.59
CA ARG A 269 -0.21 9.11 -12.39
C ARG A 269 1.15 9.70 -12.03
N SER A 270 2.07 9.77 -12.99
CA SER A 270 3.41 10.32 -12.78
C SER A 270 3.40 11.81 -12.41
N GLU A 271 2.46 12.59 -12.94
CA GLU A 271 2.30 14.02 -12.61
C GLU A 271 1.74 14.20 -11.20
N LEU A 272 0.72 13.43 -10.84
CA LEU A 272 0.08 13.47 -9.51
C LEU A 272 1.05 13.04 -8.42
N ALA A 273 1.75 11.93 -8.61
CA ALA A 273 2.76 11.47 -7.66
C ALA A 273 3.96 12.44 -7.60
N ALA A 274 4.33 13.09 -8.71
CA ALA A 274 5.35 14.14 -8.67
C ALA A 274 4.90 15.36 -7.87
N LEU A 275 3.62 15.73 -7.86
CA LEU A 275 3.12 16.80 -6.99
C LEU A 275 3.28 16.44 -5.51
N GLU A 276 2.94 15.20 -5.12
CA GLU A 276 3.09 14.73 -3.72
C GLU A 276 4.53 14.67 -3.23
N VAL A 277 5.50 14.49 -4.13
CA VAL A 277 6.94 14.57 -3.82
C VAL A 277 7.30 15.95 -3.26
N PHE A 278 6.67 17.01 -3.76
CA PHE A 278 6.91 18.39 -3.30
C PHE A 278 5.92 18.84 -2.24
N GLU A 279 4.61 18.65 -2.43
CA GLU A 279 3.60 19.18 -1.49
C GLU A 279 3.52 18.38 -0.18
N ALA A 280 3.76 17.06 -0.24
CA ALA A 280 3.62 16.17 0.91
C ALA A 280 4.96 15.53 1.34
N GLY A 281 6.06 15.84 0.67
CA GLY A 281 7.37 15.28 0.97
C GLY A 281 7.45 13.75 0.80
N LYS A 282 6.66 13.15 -0.10
CA LYS A 282 6.64 11.69 -0.29
C LYS A 282 7.83 11.19 -1.12
N PRO A 283 8.59 10.17 -0.67
CA PRO A 283 9.48 9.40 -1.54
C PRO A 283 8.73 8.81 -2.73
N TRP A 284 9.42 8.59 -3.86
CA TRP A 284 8.78 8.23 -5.14
C TRP A 284 7.88 6.99 -5.04
N ARG A 285 8.31 5.98 -4.27
CA ARG A 285 7.56 4.74 -4.07
C ARG A 285 6.27 4.96 -3.29
N GLU A 286 6.30 5.89 -2.33
CA GLU A 286 5.17 6.23 -1.47
C GLU A 286 4.16 7.10 -2.22
N ALA A 287 4.64 8.06 -3.02
CA ALA A 287 3.79 8.89 -3.87
C ALA A 287 3.09 8.07 -4.97
N ASP A 288 3.83 7.15 -5.61
CA ASP A 288 3.24 6.24 -6.59
C ASP A 288 2.16 5.33 -6.00
N ALA A 289 2.41 4.81 -4.79
CA ALA A 289 1.45 3.98 -4.08
C ALA A 289 0.18 4.75 -3.70
N ASP A 290 0.30 6.03 -3.29
CA ASP A 290 -0.86 6.89 -2.97
C ASP A 290 -1.80 7.04 -4.17
N VAL A 291 -1.24 7.36 -5.34
CA VAL A 291 -2.04 7.53 -6.56
C VAL A 291 -2.67 6.21 -6.99
N CYS A 292 -1.95 5.08 -6.88
CA CYS A 292 -2.51 3.75 -7.11
C CYS A 292 -3.69 3.44 -6.20
N GLU A 293 -3.55 3.73 -4.91
CA GLU A 293 -4.59 3.49 -3.92
C GLU A 293 -5.83 4.38 -4.17
N ALA A 294 -5.64 5.63 -4.60
CA ALA A 294 -6.73 6.50 -5.07
C ALA A 294 -7.49 5.90 -6.26
N ILE A 295 -6.76 5.40 -7.27
CA ILE A 295 -7.34 4.70 -8.42
C ILE A 295 -8.13 3.47 -7.96
N ASP A 296 -7.57 2.71 -7.01
CA ASP A 296 -8.23 1.53 -6.46
C ASP A 296 -9.52 1.85 -5.73
N PHE A 297 -9.58 2.93 -4.94
CA PHE A 297 -10.82 3.32 -4.28
C PHE A 297 -11.92 3.65 -5.30
N CYS A 298 -11.58 4.33 -6.39
CA CYS A 298 -12.50 4.58 -7.50
C CYS A 298 -13.02 3.27 -8.12
N GLU A 299 -12.11 2.37 -8.47
CA GLU A 299 -12.42 1.09 -9.13
C GLU A 299 -13.19 0.14 -8.19
N TYR A 300 -12.79 0.07 -6.93
CA TYR A 300 -13.38 -0.82 -5.93
C TYR A 300 -14.76 -0.32 -5.52
N TYR A 301 -14.91 0.94 -5.13
CA TYR A 301 -16.21 1.45 -4.68
C TYR A 301 -17.21 1.63 -5.81
N GLY A 302 -16.78 1.90 -7.05
CA GLY A 302 -17.66 1.81 -8.21
C GLY A 302 -18.30 0.42 -8.33
N ARG A 303 -17.50 -0.65 -8.19
CA ARG A 303 -17.98 -2.05 -8.20
C ARG A 303 -18.83 -2.40 -6.98
N GLN A 304 -18.43 -1.96 -5.79
CA GLN A 304 -19.21 -2.19 -4.57
C GLN A 304 -20.56 -1.46 -4.62
N ALA A 305 -20.63 -0.27 -5.22
CA ALA A 305 -21.89 0.44 -5.40
C ALA A 305 -22.84 -0.31 -6.34
N LEU A 306 -22.34 -0.88 -7.44
CA LEU A 306 -23.13 -1.75 -8.32
C LEU A 306 -23.71 -2.95 -7.55
N ARG A 307 -22.88 -3.62 -6.72
CA ARG A 307 -23.32 -4.72 -5.85
C ARG A 307 -24.40 -4.26 -4.85
N LEU A 308 -24.15 -3.15 -4.14
CA LEU A 308 -25.07 -2.59 -3.15
C LEU A 308 -26.39 -2.13 -3.76
N GLY A 309 -26.36 -1.64 -5.00
CA GLY A 309 -27.53 -1.23 -5.76
C GLY A 309 -28.50 -2.36 -6.09
N GLY A 310 -28.04 -3.62 -6.06
CA GLY A 310 -28.90 -4.81 -6.16
C GLY A 310 -29.81 -5.04 -4.93
N GLY A 311 -29.57 -4.32 -3.82
CA GLY A 311 -30.31 -4.50 -2.58
C GLY A 311 -29.74 -5.60 -1.68
N GLY A 312 -30.32 -5.73 -0.49
CA GLY A 312 -29.97 -6.78 0.47
C GLY A 312 -30.89 -7.99 0.35
N GLN A 313 -30.39 -9.16 0.75
CA GLN A 313 -31.20 -10.38 0.81
C GLN A 313 -32.23 -10.28 1.95
N VAL A 314 -33.50 -10.52 1.62
CA VAL A 314 -34.62 -10.59 2.57
C VAL A 314 -35.60 -11.68 2.13
N ALA A 315 -36.26 -12.32 3.09
CA ALA A 315 -37.26 -13.34 2.81
C ALA A 315 -38.65 -12.72 2.54
N SER A 316 -39.45 -13.40 1.73
CA SER A 316 -40.85 -13.07 1.45
C SER A 316 -41.75 -14.22 1.86
N ALA A 317 -42.85 -13.94 2.56
CA ALA A 317 -43.90 -14.94 2.78
C ALA A 317 -44.73 -15.16 1.51
N PRO A 318 -45.45 -16.30 1.34
CA PRO A 318 -46.38 -16.46 0.24
C PRO A 318 -47.43 -15.34 0.21
N GLY A 319 -47.62 -14.71 -0.96
CA GLY A 319 -48.53 -13.56 -1.10
C GLY A 319 -47.93 -12.20 -0.71
N GLU A 320 -46.64 -12.15 -0.42
CA GLU A 320 -45.89 -10.94 -0.10
C GLU A 320 -44.63 -10.85 -0.96
N ARG A 321 -44.17 -9.63 -1.24
CA ARG A 321 -42.87 -9.37 -1.82
C ARG A 321 -42.12 -8.35 -0.98
N ASN A 322 -41.01 -8.79 -0.39
CA ASN A 322 -40.12 -7.93 0.37
C ASN A 322 -38.85 -7.62 -0.44
N SER A 323 -38.40 -6.38 -0.37
CA SER A 323 -37.11 -5.96 -0.90
C SER A 323 -36.41 -5.00 0.06
N LEU A 324 -35.10 -5.17 0.24
CA LEU A 324 -34.26 -4.27 1.03
C LEU A 324 -33.41 -3.42 0.11
N HIS A 325 -33.57 -2.10 0.19
CA HIS A 325 -32.86 -1.13 -0.61
C HIS A 325 -32.03 -0.18 0.26
N TYR A 326 -31.00 0.42 -0.34
CA TYR A 326 -30.11 1.37 0.31
C TYR A 326 -30.15 2.73 -0.39
N TYR A 327 -30.17 3.81 0.39
CA TYR A 327 -30.22 5.17 -0.14
C TYR A 327 -29.18 6.05 0.54
N GLY A 328 -28.51 6.93 -0.21
CA GLY A 328 -27.62 7.93 0.38
C GLY A 328 -28.33 8.75 1.47
N ARG A 329 -27.60 9.00 2.56
CA ARG A 329 -28.06 9.67 3.79
C ARG A 329 -28.30 11.18 3.61
N GLY A 330 -27.59 11.85 2.71
CA GLY A 330 -27.72 13.31 2.57
C GLY A 330 -26.48 14.03 2.03
N VAL A 331 -26.32 15.27 2.50
CA VAL A 331 -25.09 16.05 2.37
C VAL A 331 -24.16 15.65 3.51
N GLY A 332 -22.91 15.30 3.23
CA GLY A 332 -21.94 14.96 4.27
C GLY A 332 -20.66 15.78 4.19
N ALA A 333 -19.96 15.87 5.32
CA ALA A 333 -18.65 16.51 5.42
C ALA A 333 -17.55 15.44 5.30
N VAL A 334 -16.59 15.67 4.42
CA VAL A 334 -15.36 14.87 4.27
C VAL A 334 -14.19 15.72 4.75
N ILE A 335 -13.56 15.31 5.85
CA ILE A 335 -12.41 16.00 6.45
C ILE A 335 -11.22 15.06 6.38
N ALA A 336 -10.28 15.33 5.48
CA ALA A 336 -9.24 14.38 5.10
C ALA A 336 -7.84 14.79 5.60
N PRO A 337 -6.92 13.81 5.79
CA PRO A 337 -5.56 14.06 6.28
C PRO A 337 -4.60 14.43 5.15
N TRP A 338 -3.38 14.86 5.51
CA TRP A 338 -2.30 15.21 4.58
C TRP A 338 -1.38 14.04 4.22
N ASN A 339 -1.34 12.98 5.04
CA ASN A 339 -0.29 11.94 4.93
C ASN A 339 -0.55 10.93 3.81
N PHE A 340 -1.81 10.78 3.40
CA PHE A 340 -2.21 10.13 2.15
C PHE A 340 -3.12 11.09 1.40
N PRO A 341 -2.54 12.14 0.78
CA PRO A 341 -3.25 13.35 0.39
C PRO A 341 -4.13 13.17 -0.85
N LEU A 342 -4.02 12.05 -1.57
CA LEU A 342 -4.92 11.71 -2.67
C LEU A 342 -5.73 10.45 -2.34
N ALA A 343 -5.09 9.40 -1.85
CA ALA A 343 -5.73 8.10 -1.60
C ALA A 343 -6.90 8.18 -0.61
N ILE A 344 -6.65 8.66 0.61
CA ILE A 344 -7.67 8.72 1.68
C ILE A 344 -8.82 9.66 1.30
N PRO A 345 -8.57 10.91 0.85
CA PRO A 345 -9.64 11.76 0.35
C PRO A 345 -10.45 11.12 -0.78
N THR A 346 -9.79 10.45 -1.73
CA THR A 346 -10.49 9.75 -2.82
C THR A 346 -11.40 8.66 -2.27
N GLY A 347 -10.90 7.84 -1.33
CA GLY A 347 -11.70 6.81 -0.68
C GLY A 347 -12.95 7.36 0.01
N MET A 348 -12.81 8.44 0.78
CA MET A 348 -13.91 9.08 1.49
C MET A 348 -14.93 9.73 0.54
N VAL A 349 -14.46 10.57 -0.37
CA VAL A 349 -15.31 11.33 -1.30
C VAL A 349 -16.04 10.36 -2.23
N VAL A 350 -15.32 9.43 -2.86
CA VAL A 350 -15.94 8.50 -3.82
C VAL A 350 -16.94 7.59 -3.13
N ALA A 351 -16.65 7.04 -1.94
CA ALA A 351 -17.59 6.20 -1.20
C ALA A 351 -18.92 6.92 -0.94
N ALA A 352 -18.86 8.18 -0.52
CA ALA A 352 -20.03 9.03 -0.33
C ALA A 352 -20.78 9.31 -1.65
N LEU A 353 -20.06 9.68 -2.71
CA LEU A 353 -20.66 10.03 -4.00
C LEU A 353 -21.36 8.84 -4.65
N VAL A 354 -20.73 7.66 -4.72
CA VAL A 354 -21.31 6.48 -5.41
C VAL A 354 -22.54 5.94 -4.69
N THR A 355 -22.64 6.17 -3.39
CA THR A 355 -23.82 5.84 -2.56
C THR A 355 -24.95 6.87 -2.67
N GLY A 356 -24.77 7.94 -3.45
CA GLY A 356 -25.80 8.93 -3.76
C GLY A 356 -25.87 10.10 -2.77
N ASN A 357 -24.77 10.39 -2.07
CA ASN A 357 -24.64 11.57 -1.21
C ASN A 357 -24.04 12.75 -1.97
N ALA A 358 -24.29 13.97 -1.49
CA ALA A 358 -23.50 15.14 -1.85
C ALA A 358 -22.40 15.36 -0.79
N VAL A 359 -21.30 15.98 -1.17
CA VAL A 359 -20.07 16.04 -0.38
C VAL A 359 -19.55 17.47 -0.25
N LEU A 360 -19.21 17.84 0.98
CA LEU A 360 -18.44 19.03 1.32
C LEU A 360 -17.04 18.57 1.72
N PHE A 361 -16.08 18.73 0.82
CA PHE A 361 -14.72 18.22 1.00
C PHE A 361 -13.77 19.31 1.51
N LYS A 362 -13.28 19.14 2.74
CA LYS A 362 -12.18 19.92 3.32
C LYS A 362 -10.88 19.10 3.31
N PRO A 363 -9.91 19.41 2.43
CA PRO A 363 -8.59 18.79 2.45
C PRO A 363 -7.77 19.27 3.66
N ALA A 364 -6.68 18.59 4.00
CA ALA A 364 -5.70 19.13 4.93
C ALA A 364 -5.03 20.39 4.35
N GLU A 365 -4.63 21.31 5.24
CA GLU A 365 -4.06 22.62 4.88
C GLU A 365 -2.66 22.50 4.28
N GLN A 366 -1.96 21.42 4.60
CA GLN A 366 -0.64 21.10 4.06
C GLN A 366 -0.70 20.64 2.60
N THR A 367 -1.81 20.05 2.14
CA THR A 367 -1.90 19.41 0.81
C THR A 367 -3.15 19.82 -0.01
N PRO A 368 -3.45 21.13 -0.15
CA PRO A 368 -4.61 21.60 -0.89
C PRO A 368 -4.50 21.36 -2.40
N ALA A 369 -3.31 21.42 -3.01
CA ALA A 369 -3.17 21.21 -4.45
C ALA A 369 -3.45 19.76 -4.84
N THR A 370 -2.93 18.78 -4.09
CA THR A 370 -3.26 17.36 -4.32
C THR A 370 -4.76 17.12 -4.09
N GLY A 371 -5.35 17.70 -3.05
CA GLY A 371 -6.81 17.64 -2.84
C GLY A 371 -7.62 18.20 -4.01
N ALA A 372 -7.17 19.30 -4.62
CA ALA A 372 -7.81 19.87 -5.81
C ALA A 372 -7.76 18.94 -7.02
N ARG A 373 -6.71 18.12 -7.18
CA ARG A 373 -6.62 17.14 -8.28
C ARG A 373 -7.70 16.06 -8.23
N LEU A 374 -8.15 15.66 -7.04
CA LEU A 374 -9.31 14.77 -6.90
C LEU A 374 -10.59 15.44 -7.43
N VAL A 375 -10.78 16.73 -7.12
CA VAL A 375 -11.94 17.51 -7.55
C VAL A 375 -11.93 17.68 -9.07
N GLU A 376 -10.77 17.97 -9.65
CA GLU A 376 -10.58 18.01 -11.11
C GLU A 376 -10.91 16.67 -11.77
N ALA A 377 -10.43 15.55 -11.20
CA ALA A 377 -10.71 14.20 -11.70
C ALA A 377 -12.22 13.91 -11.73
N LEU A 378 -12.94 14.24 -10.65
CA LEU A 378 -14.37 14.01 -10.52
C LEU A 378 -15.20 14.94 -11.43
N ARG A 379 -14.81 16.21 -11.57
CA ARG A 379 -15.42 17.15 -12.54
C ARG A 379 -15.21 16.66 -13.97
N HIS A 380 -14.00 16.26 -14.33
CA HIS A 380 -13.70 15.71 -15.65
C HIS A 380 -14.47 14.41 -15.93
N ALA A 381 -14.69 13.60 -14.89
CA ALA A 381 -15.52 12.40 -14.97
C ALA A 381 -17.02 12.68 -15.13
N GLY A 382 -17.44 13.95 -15.14
CA GLY A 382 -18.83 14.36 -15.35
C GLY A 382 -19.68 14.30 -14.08
N LEU A 383 -19.07 14.48 -12.90
CA LEU A 383 -19.85 14.67 -11.68
C LEU A 383 -20.69 15.96 -11.81
N PRO A 384 -22.00 15.93 -11.52
CA PRO A 384 -22.85 17.13 -11.63
C PRO A 384 -22.41 18.26 -10.70
N GLU A 385 -22.59 19.49 -11.16
CA GLU A 385 -22.34 20.69 -10.35
C GLU A 385 -23.18 20.69 -9.07
N GLY A 386 -22.60 21.23 -7.99
CA GLY A 386 -23.24 21.29 -6.67
C GLY A 386 -23.23 19.97 -5.88
N VAL A 387 -22.92 18.81 -6.50
CA VAL A 387 -22.84 17.53 -5.78
C VAL A 387 -21.57 17.42 -4.93
N LEU A 388 -20.47 18.01 -5.38
CA LEU A 388 -19.21 18.11 -4.64
C LEU A 388 -18.83 19.58 -4.52
N ALA A 389 -18.53 20.01 -3.30
CA ALA A 389 -17.85 21.28 -3.03
C ALA A 389 -16.45 21.01 -2.48
N PHE A 390 -15.50 21.84 -2.90
CA PHE A 390 -14.12 21.83 -2.42
C PHE A 390 -13.88 23.08 -1.57
N LEU A 391 -13.58 22.87 -0.29
CA LEU A 391 -13.55 23.90 0.74
C LEU A 391 -12.20 23.85 1.49
N PRO A 392 -11.08 24.21 0.84
CA PRO A 392 -9.82 24.39 1.55
C PRO A 392 -9.97 25.52 2.57
N GLY A 393 -9.55 25.30 3.81
CA GLY A 393 -9.75 26.26 4.90
C GLY A 393 -9.34 25.67 6.26
N PRO A 394 -9.20 26.49 7.31
CA PRO A 394 -8.69 26.07 8.62
C PRO A 394 -9.61 25.09 9.35
N GLY A 395 -9.04 24.02 9.92
CA GLY A 395 -9.80 22.90 10.51
C GLY A 395 -10.70 23.31 11.67
N GLU A 396 -10.17 24.13 12.57
CA GLU A 396 -10.86 24.68 13.74
C GLU A 396 -12.03 25.61 13.38
N GLU A 397 -12.08 26.15 12.17
CA GLU A 397 -13.15 27.02 11.73
C GLU A 397 -14.15 26.26 10.85
N ILE A 398 -13.77 25.91 9.62
CA ILE A 398 -14.70 25.33 8.66
C ILE A 398 -15.01 23.86 8.98
N GLY A 399 -14.02 23.10 9.45
CA GLY A 399 -14.21 21.70 9.85
C GLY A 399 -15.20 21.57 11.00
N ALA A 400 -14.97 22.34 12.08
CA ALA A 400 -15.87 22.39 13.23
C ALA A 400 -17.29 22.86 12.84
N TYR A 401 -17.39 23.91 12.01
CA TYR A 401 -18.68 24.42 11.54
C TYR A 401 -19.49 23.36 10.80
N LEU A 402 -18.87 22.65 9.85
CA LEU A 402 -19.53 21.60 9.08
C LEU A 402 -20.00 20.45 9.98
N VAL A 403 -19.19 20.06 10.96
CA VAL A 403 -19.56 19.00 11.93
C VAL A 403 -20.80 19.39 12.72
N GLU A 404 -20.96 20.65 13.09
CA GLU A 404 -22.10 21.14 13.87
C GLU A 404 -23.35 21.40 13.03
N HIS A 405 -23.21 21.72 11.73
CA HIS A 405 -24.31 22.20 10.90
C HIS A 405 -25.52 21.21 10.85
N PRO A 406 -26.78 21.66 11.03
CA PRO A 406 -27.96 20.77 11.16
C PRO A 406 -28.26 19.93 9.91
N ASP A 407 -27.92 20.40 8.72
CA ASP A 407 -28.15 19.67 7.46
C ASP A 407 -27.05 18.67 7.07
N VAL A 408 -25.95 18.62 7.83
CA VAL A 408 -24.93 17.58 7.60
C VAL A 408 -25.44 16.26 8.13
N ALA A 409 -25.51 15.26 7.24
CA ALA A 409 -26.00 13.92 7.49
C ALA A 409 -24.94 13.03 8.12
N PHE A 410 -23.70 13.13 7.66
CA PHE A 410 -22.59 12.33 8.13
C PHE A 410 -21.30 13.12 8.07
N VAL A 411 -20.34 12.72 8.89
CA VAL A 411 -18.97 13.20 8.87
C VAL A 411 -18.07 12.00 8.64
N THR A 412 -17.24 12.05 7.60
CA THR A 412 -16.12 11.12 7.45
C THR A 412 -14.82 11.85 7.71
N PHE A 413 -14.02 11.29 8.60
CA PHE A 413 -12.82 11.91 9.14
C PHE A 413 -11.69 10.91 9.20
N THR A 414 -10.49 11.34 8.78
CA THR A 414 -9.26 10.65 9.16
C THR A 414 -8.26 11.67 9.65
N GLY A 415 -7.68 11.40 10.82
CA GLY A 415 -6.72 12.28 11.45
C GLY A 415 -6.44 11.87 12.89
N SER A 416 -6.10 12.84 13.74
CA SER A 416 -5.70 12.55 15.11
C SER A 416 -6.87 12.05 15.98
N ARG A 417 -6.54 11.25 17.00
CA ARG A 417 -7.48 10.78 18.01
C ARG A 417 -8.25 11.93 18.66
N GLN A 418 -7.55 12.99 19.06
CA GLN A 418 -8.15 14.13 19.76
C GLN A 418 -9.24 14.80 18.92
N VAL A 419 -8.97 15.07 17.65
CA VAL A 419 -9.96 15.69 16.74
C VAL A 419 -11.09 14.71 16.44
N GLY A 420 -10.79 13.43 16.20
CA GLY A 420 -11.80 12.41 15.93
C GLY A 420 -12.81 12.25 17.06
N LEU A 421 -12.35 12.19 18.31
CA LEU A 421 -13.24 12.13 19.49
C LEU A 421 -14.07 13.40 19.65
N GLY A 422 -13.50 14.59 19.41
CA GLY A 422 -14.25 15.85 19.42
C GLY A 422 -15.33 15.91 18.36
N ILE A 423 -15.07 15.34 17.16
CA ILE A 423 -16.08 15.19 16.11
C ILE A 423 -17.20 14.26 16.55
N VAL A 424 -16.87 13.11 17.16
CA VAL A 424 -17.87 12.15 17.67
C VAL A 424 -18.77 12.83 18.71
N GLU A 425 -18.18 13.55 19.67
CA GLU A 425 -18.92 14.29 20.69
C GLU A 425 -19.85 15.35 20.07
N SER A 426 -19.31 16.21 19.20
CA SER A 426 -20.09 17.30 18.60
C SER A 426 -21.21 16.79 17.68
N ALA A 427 -20.95 15.75 16.91
CA ALA A 427 -21.93 15.15 15.99
C ALA A 427 -23.09 14.44 16.72
N ALA A 428 -22.88 14.02 17.98
CA ALA A 428 -23.93 13.42 18.81
C ALA A 428 -24.96 14.45 19.30
N VAL A 429 -24.61 15.74 19.32
CA VAL A 429 -25.52 16.79 19.80
C VAL A 429 -26.54 17.15 18.72
N HIS A 430 -27.83 16.97 19.02
CA HIS A 430 -28.92 17.39 18.15
C HIS A 430 -29.00 18.92 18.07
N ARG A 431 -29.01 19.47 16.85
CA ARG A 431 -29.17 20.91 16.59
C ARG A 431 -30.57 21.22 16.03
N PRO A 432 -31.14 22.41 16.33
CA PRO A 432 -32.41 22.83 15.73
C PRO A 432 -32.39 22.75 14.20
N GLY A 433 -33.44 22.17 13.61
CA GLY A 433 -33.55 21.96 12.16
C GLY A 433 -32.92 20.66 11.65
N GLN A 434 -32.10 19.97 12.47
CA GLN A 434 -31.51 18.69 12.10
C GLN A 434 -32.58 17.60 11.99
N ARG A 435 -32.57 16.84 10.89
CA ARG A 435 -33.62 15.84 10.58
C ARG A 435 -33.22 14.39 10.84
N GLN A 436 -31.96 14.14 11.18
CA GLN A 436 -31.43 12.79 11.40
C GLN A 436 -30.22 12.80 12.31
N VAL A 437 -29.93 11.66 12.93
CA VAL A 437 -28.69 11.47 13.70
C VAL A 437 -27.51 11.42 12.73
N LYS A 438 -26.43 12.15 13.07
CA LYS A 438 -25.22 12.18 12.26
C LYS A 438 -24.49 10.86 12.35
N ARG A 439 -24.08 10.30 11.20
CA ARG A 439 -23.16 9.16 11.18
C ARG A 439 -21.73 9.70 11.19
N VAL A 440 -20.91 9.24 12.13
CA VAL A 440 -19.47 9.55 12.14
C VAL A 440 -18.72 8.31 11.67
N ILE A 441 -17.87 8.50 10.67
CA ILE A 441 -16.95 7.50 10.13
C ILE A 441 -15.56 8.04 10.39
N ALA A 442 -14.96 7.63 11.50
CA ALA A 442 -13.68 8.14 11.95
C ALA A 442 -12.64 7.02 11.97
N GLU A 443 -11.59 7.21 11.17
CA GLU A 443 -10.31 6.50 11.33
C GLU A 443 -9.35 7.44 12.05
N MET A 444 -8.74 6.94 13.12
CA MET A 444 -7.85 7.72 13.98
C MET A 444 -6.45 7.08 13.98
N GLY A 445 -5.61 7.57 14.89
CA GLY A 445 -4.22 7.13 15.02
C GLY A 445 -4.02 5.69 15.46
N GLY A 446 -2.76 5.30 15.54
CA GLY A 446 -2.33 3.99 16.02
C GLY A 446 -1.05 4.06 16.85
N LYS A 447 -0.87 3.08 17.73
CA LYS A 447 0.40 2.83 18.43
C LYS A 447 0.87 1.40 18.18
N ASN A 448 1.13 1.16 16.90
CA ASN A 448 1.20 -0.17 16.33
C ASN A 448 2.47 -0.91 16.77
N ALA A 449 2.31 -2.18 17.12
CA ALA A 449 3.40 -3.06 17.54
C ALA A 449 3.71 -4.11 16.46
N LEU A 450 5.01 -4.34 16.25
CA LEU A 450 5.52 -5.52 15.55
C LEU A 450 6.22 -6.43 16.56
N VAL A 451 5.70 -7.65 16.74
CA VAL A 451 6.29 -8.68 17.59
C VAL A 451 7.31 -9.48 16.80
N VAL A 452 8.52 -9.64 17.34
CA VAL A 452 9.57 -10.53 16.79
C VAL A 452 9.78 -11.69 17.76
N ASP A 453 9.39 -12.87 17.31
CA ASP A 453 9.46 -14.11 18.08
C ASP A 453 10.88 -14.69 18.11
N ALA A 454 11.15 -15.58 19.06
CA ALA A 454 12.48 -16.19 19.26
C ALA A 454 12.95 -17.01 18.04
N ASP A 455 12.02 -17.54 17.25
CA ASP A 455 12.31 -18.31 16.04
C ASP A 455 12.20 -17.50 14.75
N ALA A 456 12.06 -16.17 14.82
CA ALA A 456 11.92 -15.33 13.64
C ALA A 456 13.11 -15.48 12.67
N ASP A 457 12.83 -15.42 11.36
CA ASP A 457 13.87 -15.23 10.36
C ASP A 457 14.31 -13.76 10.39
N LEU A 458 15.48 -13.48 10.95
CA LEU A 458 15.95 -12.11 11.15
C LEU A 458 16.28 -11.38 9.84
N ASP A 459 16.57 -12.13 8.75
CA ASP A 459 16.74 -11.55 7.42
C ASP A 459 15.42 -11.04 6.84
N GLN A 460 14.28 -11.50 7.38
CA GLN A 460 12.95 -10.95 7.09
C GLN A 460 12.52 -9.94 8.15
N ALA A 461 12.71 -10.24 9.44
CA ALA A 461 12.24 -9.42 10.55
C ALA A 461 12.81 -8.01 10.50
N VAL A 462 14.12 -7.88 10.22
CA VAL A 462 14.81 -6.59 10.21
C VAL A 462 14.29 -5.67 9.07
N PRO A 463 14.26 -6.09 7.79
CA PRO A 463 13.65 -5.27 6.74
C PRO A 463 12.16 -4.97 6.97
N ILE A 464 11.40 -5.92 7.55
CA ILE A 464 9.99 -5.71 7.91
C ILE A 464 9.84 -4.59 8.94
N ALA A 465 10.64 -4.62 10.02
CA ALA A 465 10.62 -3.61 11.06
C ALA A 465 11.02 -2.24 10.52
N VAL A 466 12.14 -2.16 9.79
CA VAL A 466 12.66 -0.91 9.21
C VAL A 466 11.66 -0.28 8.22
N ALA A 467 11.11 -1.08 7.30
CA ALA A 467 10.11 -0.59 6.34
C ALA A 467 8.83 -0.11 7.02
N SER A 468 8.38 -0.81 8.07
CA SER A 468 7.17 -0.45 8.80
C SER A 468 7.34 0.79 9.68
N ALA A 469 8.54 1.01 10.23
CA ALA A 469 8.81 2.12 11.14
C ALA A 469 9.16 3.43 10.43
N PHE A 470 9.99 3.35 9.37
CA PHE A 470 10.60 4.55 8.78
C PHE A 470 10.10 4.87 7.36
N GLY A 471 9.30 3.99 6.75
CA GLY A 471 8.67 4.29 5.46
C GLY A 471 7.82 5.57 5.53
N TYR A 472 8.05 6.50 4.62
CA TYR A 472 7.49 7.87 4.66
C TYR A 472 7.73 8.58 6.01
N SER A 473 8.92 8.40 6.57
CA SER A 473 9.36 9.01 7.83
C SER A 473 8.44 8.66 9.02
N GLY A 474 7.81 7.48 8.99
CA GLY A 474 6.88 7.05 10.04
C GLY A 474 5.54 7.80 10.05
N GLN A 475 5.26 8.64 9.05
CA GLN A 475 4.03 9.46 8.96
C GLN A 475 2.84 8.65 8.42
N LYS A 476 2.64 7.45 8.96
CA LYS A 476 1.51 6.58 8.62
C LYS A 476 0.82 6.20 9.92
N CYS A 477 -0.51 6.26 9.95
CA CYS A 477 -1.28 5.74 11.08
C CYS A 477 -0.99 4.24 11.33
N SER A 478 -0.57 3.50 10.29
CA SER A 478 -0.15 2.10 10.35
C SER A 478 1.33 1.85 10.68
N ALA A 479 2.15 2.90 10.83
CA ALA A 479 3.59 2.74 11.04
C ALA A 479 3.89 1.98 12.34
N ALA A 480 4.89 1.09 12.30
CA ALA A 480 5.39 0.40 13.49
C ALA A 480 6.16 1.40 14.34
N SER A 481 5.54 1.87 15.42
CA SER A 481 6.21 2.74 16.40
C SER A 481 6.72 1.96 17.62
N ARG A 482 6.32 0.70 17.76
CA ARG A 482 6.79 -0.24 18.77
C ARG A 482 7.31 -1.52 18.14
N LEU A 483 8.52 -1.92 18.51
CA LEU A 483 9.09 -3.23 18.21
C LEU A 483 9.17 -4.02 19.51
N VAL A 484 8.40 -5.09 19.63
CA VAL A 484 8.41 -5.95 20.82
C VAL A 484 9.18 -7.21 20.48
N VAL A 485 10.31 -7.43 21.14
CA VAL A 485 11.23 -8.52 20.77
C VAL A 485 11.38 -9.50 21.93
N VAL A 486 11.20 -10.78 21.65
CA VAL A 486 11.43 -11.86 22.63
C VAL A 486 12.91 -11.92 22.99
N ASP A 487 13.19 -12.06 24.29
CA ASP A 487 14.52 -11.88 24.91
C ASP A 487 15.64 -12.65 24.19
N ALA A 488 15.37 -13.90 23.81
CA ALA A 488 16.33 -14.80 23.16
C ALA A 488 16.97 -14.24 21.86
N VAL A 489 16.30 -13.29 21.18
CA VAL A 489 16.79 -12.67 19.94
C VAL A 489 16.90 -11.15 20.03
N TYR A 490 16.69 -10.56 21.20
CA TYR A 490 16.61 -9.10 21.38
C TYR A 490 17.86 -8.38 20.88
N ASP A 491 19.04 -8.76 21.40
CA ASP A 491 20.27 -8.03 21.14
C ASP A 491 20.65 -8.08 19.65
N GLU A 492 20.47 -9.24 19.01
CA GLU A 492 20.74 -9.44 17.58
C GLU A 492 19.75 -8.66 16.70
N VAL A 493 18.46 -8.70 17.02
CA VAL A 493 17.43 -7.93 16.30
C VAL A 493 17.74 -6.44 16.41
N VAL A 494 18.00 -5.95 17.62
CA VAL A 494 18.28 -4.54 17.87
C VAL A 494 19.54 -4.09 17.13
N HIS A 495 20.63 -4.86 17.24
CA HIS A 495 21.88 -4.55 16.54
C HIS A 495 21.66 -4.41 15.03
N ARG A 496 20.94 -5.38 14.43
CA ARG A 496 20.67 -5.39 12.98
C ARG A 496 19.67 -4.32 12.55
N VAL A 497 18.64 -4.02 13.35
CA VAL A 497 17.67 -2.94 13.08
C VAL A 497 18.36 -1.59 13.12
N VAL A 498 19.21 -1.33 14.13
CA VAL A 498 19.99 -0.09 14.22
C VAL A 498 20.93 0.05 13.02
N GLY A 499 21.66 -1.01 12.67
CA GLY A 499 22.54 -1.01 11.49
C GLY A 499 21.80 -0.76 10.18
N ALA A 500 20.64 -1.38 9.99
CA ALA A 500 19.80 -1.17 8.81
C ALA A 500 19.17 0.23 8.77
N ALA A 501 18.70 0.75 9.90
CA ALA A 501 18.16 2.11 10.02
C ALA A 501 19.21 3.18 9.71
N ARG A 502 20.46 2.99 10.19
CA ARG A 502 21.60 3.87 9.89
C ARG A 502 21.97 3.90 8.39
N ALA A 503 21.66 2.83 7.65
CA ALA A 503 21.92 2.77 6.21
C ALA A 503 20.87 3.50 5.36
N LEU A 504 19.74 3.93 5.95
CA LEU A 504 18.70 4.67 5.25
C LEU A 504 19.20 6.07 4.86
N ARG A 505 18.86 6.48 3.64
CA ARG A 505 19.18 7.82 3.13
C ARG A 505 18.08 8.80 3.53
N VAL A 506 18.43 9.73 4.40
CA VAL A 506 17.58 10.88 4.72
C VAL A 506 17.81 11.96 3.67
N GLY A 507 16.76 12.60 3.16
CA GLY A 507 16.95 13.67 2.19
C GLY A 507 15.71 14.14 1.49
N HIS A 508 15.89 15.04 0.52
CA HIS A 508 14.79 15.58 -0.24
C HIS A 508 14.17 14.50 -1.16
N PRO A 509 12.84 14.29 -1.18
CA PRO A 509 12.21 13.22 -1.97
C PRO A 509 12.29 13.38 -3.49
N GLN A 510 12.66 14.57 -3.97
CA GLN A 510 13.06 14.81 -5.36
C GLN A 510 14.17 13.85 -5.82
N GLU A 511 15.06 13.44 -4.91
CA GLU A 511 16.07 12.42 -5.18
C GLU A 511 15.46 11.02 -5.05
N MET A 512 15.51 10.22 -6.12
CA MET A 512 14.92 8.86 -6.14
C MET A 512 15.47 7.94 -5.03
N GLY A 513 16.73 8.16 -4.63
CA GLY A 513 17.41 7.33 -3.63
C GLY A 513 17.07 7.66 -2.18
N THR A 514 16.19 8.62 -1.93
CA THR A 514 15.73 8.99 -0.59
C THR A 514 14.83 7.90 -0.01
N ASP A 515 15.18 7.41 1.19
CA ASP A 515 14.39 6.44 1.93
C ASP A 515 13.50 7.13 2.98
N VAL A 516 14.04 8.16 3.64
CA VAL A 516 13.37 8.93 4.71
C VAL A 516 13.31 10.40 4.29
N GLY A 517 12.09 10.89 4.07
CA GLY A 517 11.82 12.27 3.68
C GLY A 517 11.68 13.23 4.86
N PRO A 518 11.29 14.49 4.60
CA PRO A 518 10.96 15.44 5.66
C PRO A 518 9.64 15.05 6.36
N LEU A 519 9.47 15.57 7.57
CA LEU A 519 8.15 15.69 8.20
C LEU A 519 7.33 16.76 7.46
N ILE A 520 6.00 16.72 7.59
CA ILE A 520 5.12 17.57 6.78
C ILE A 520 5.25 19.07 7.04
N ASP A 521 5.49 19.49 8.28
CA ASP A 521 5.54 20.90 8.69
C ASP A 521 6.41 21.10 9.95
N ALA A 522 6.56 22.37 10.35
CA ALA A 522 7.33 22.76 11.52
C ALA A 522 6.72 22.22 12.83
N ASP A 523 5.39 22.20 12.95
CA ASP A 523 4.71 21.68 14.14
C ASP A 523 4.95 20.17 14.31
N ALA A 524 5.00 19.41 13.21
CA ALA A 524 5.39 18.01 13.23
C ALA A 524 6.85 17.82 13.65
N LEU A 525 7.76 18.67 13.16
CA LEU A 525 9.17 18.66 13.56
C LEU A 525 9.33 18.90 15.07
N ASP A 526 8.69 19.96 15.59
CA ASP A 526 8.75 20.33 16.99
C ASP A 526 8.10 19.25 17.88
N ARG A 527 6.98 18.68 17.44
CA ARG A 527 6.35 17.53 18.11
C ARG A 527 7.32 16.37 18.22
N VAL A 528 7.96 15.93 17.13
CA VAL A 528 8.90 14.80 17.16
C VAL A 528 10.09 15.10 18.07
N ARG A 529 10.66 16.30 17.99
CA ARG A 529 11.76 16.73 18.88
C ARG A 529 11.37 16.67 20.36
N SER A 530 10.14 17.06 20.70
CA SER A 530 9.65 17.01 22.09
C SER A 530 9.58 15.60 22.69
N TYR A 531 9.61 14.55 21.86
CA TYR A 531 9.73 13.15 22.31
C TYR A 531 11.18 12.66 22.33
N LEU A 532 12.03 13.15 21.42
CA LEU A 532 13.43 12.73 21.35
C LEU A 532 14.30 13.36 22.44
N GLU A 533 14.08 14.64 22.77
CA GLU A 533 14.84 15.34 23.81
C GLU A 533 14.83 14.65 25.19
N PRO A 534 13.67 14.20 25.73
CA PRO A 534 13.62 13.46 26.98
C PRO A 534 13.89 11.95 26.85
N ALA A 535 14.07 11.41 25.63
CA ALA A 535 14.20 9.97 25.39
C ALA A 535 15.32 9.27 26.21
N PRO A 536 16.48 9.87 26.50
CA PRO A 536 17.50 9.25 27.36
C PRO A 536 17.03 8.94 28.79
N GLY A 537 15.97 9.61 29.26
CA GLY A 537 15.33 9.34 30.55
C GLY A 537 14.22 8.27 30.48
N GLU A 538 13.77 7.92 29.28
CA GLU A 538 12.70 6.95 29.03
C GLU A 538 13.23 5.62 28.45
N GLY A 539 14.49 5.54 28.02
CA GLY A 539 15.12 4.32 27.51
C GLY A 539 16.56 4.55 27.04
N THR A 540 17.15 3.51 26.46
CA THR A 540 18.51 3.57 25.90
C THR A 540 18.46 4.14 24.48
N VAL A 541 19.06 5.30 24.21
CA VAL A 541 19.15 5.82 22.83
C VAL A 541 20.18 5.01 22.04
N LEU A 542 19.71 4.20 21.09
CA LEU A 542 20.55 3.32 20.27
C LEU A 542 20.87 3.90 18.89
N LEU A 543 19.99 4.77 18.40
CA LEU A 543 20.21 5.61 17.22
C LEU A 543 19.52 6.94 17.46
N ASP A 544 20.28 8.04 17.43
CA ASP A 544 19.77 9.39 17.67
C ASP A 544 19.54 10.12 16.34
N GLY A 545 18.31 10.06 15.83
CA GLY A 545 17.89 10.77 14.63
C GLY A 545 17.78 12.29 14.78
N GLY A 546 17.78 12.80 16.01
CA GLY A 546 17.72 14.23 16.32
C GLY A 546 19.11 14.88 16.47
N GLY A 547 20.11 14.10 16.86
CA GLY A 547 21.47 14.56 17.13
C GLY A 547 22.56 14.08 16.15
N GLU A 548 22.41 12.92 15.50
CA GLU A 548 23.35 12.46 14.48
C GLU A 548 23.10 13.19 13.15
N SER A 549 24.18 13.59 12.44
CA SER A 549 24.05 14.14 11.09
C SER A 549 23.75 13.00 10.10
N PHE A 550 22.49 12.90 9.71
CA PHE A 550 22.09 12.14 8.54
C PHE A 550 22.25 13.05 7.33
N GLY A 551 23.14 12.72 6.40
CA GLY A 551 23.43 13.59 5.26
C GLY A 551 22.14 14.04 4.56
N GLY A 552 21.83 15.34 4.58
CA GLY A 552 20.55 15.89 4.11
C GLY A 552 19.84 16.76 5.14
N THR A 553 20.05 16.53 6.45
CA THR A 553 19.46 17.32 7.55
C THR A 553 19.92 18.78 7.58
N ASP A 554 21.10 19.06 7.02
CA ASP A 554 21.78 20.36 7.13
C ASP A 554 21.39 21.32 6.00
N ARG A 555 20.45 20.92 5.12
CA ARG A 555 20.13 21.64 3.87
C ARG A 555 18.85 22.49 3.94
N GLY A 556 18.33 22.73 5.15
CA GLY A 556 17.00 23.31 5.37
C GLY A 556 15.89 22.27 5.20
N GLY A 557 14.69 22.55 5.72
CA GLY A 557 13.56 21.61 5.73
C GLY A 557 13.30 20.92 7.06
N TYR A 558 12.18 20.19 7.10
CA TYR A 558 11.65 19.61 8.33
C TYR A 558 12.16 18.17 8.57
N PHE A 559 13.48 17.98 8.58
CA PHE A 559 14.09 16.66 8.63
C PHE A 559 14.34 16.17 10.06
N VAL A 560 14.06 14.89 10.29
CA VAL A 560 14.49 14.10 11.46
C VAL A 560 14.96 12.74 10.95
N GLY A 561 16.13 12.28 11.40
CA GLY A 561 16.64 10.96 11.04
C GLY A 561 15.89 9.82 11.75
N PRO A 562 16.07 8.56 11.31
CA PRO A 562 15.61 7.39 12.04
C PRO A 562 16.12 7.40 13.49
N SER A 563 15.23 7.30 14.46
CA SER A 563 15.57 7.19 15.88
C SER A 563 15.13 5.82 16.42
N VAL A 564 16.01 5.15 17.16
CA VAL A 564 15.74 3.85 17.78
C VAL A 564 16.06 3.95 19.27
N ILE A 565 15.05 3.76 20.10
CA ILE A 565 15.16 3.83 21.56
C ILE A 565 14.90 2.43 22.12
N GLY A 566 15.93 1.83 22.72
CA GLY A 566 15.91 0.50 23.33
C GLY A 566 15.44 0.50 24.78
N ASP A 567 15.11 -0.69 25.26
CA ASP A 567 14.72 -0.99 26.64
C ASP A 567 13.64 -0.03 27.20
N VAL A 568 12.66 0.35 26.37
CA VAL A 568 11.62 1.31 26.76
C VAL A 568 10.60 0.62 27.67
N PRO A 569 10.34 1.14 28.90
CA PRO A 569 9.44 0.50 29.84
C PRO A 569 7.97 0.68 29.42
N PRO A 570 7.07 -0.24 29.85
CA PRO A 570 5.63 0.00 29.76
C PRO A 570 5.23 1.34 30.40
N GLY A 571 4.25 2.03 29.82
CA GLY A 571 3.77 3.34 30.29
C GLY A 571 4.66 4.55 29.96
N SER A 572 5.83 4.37 29.34
CA SER A 572 6.59 5.50 28.75
C SER A 572 5.76 6.19 27.66
N ARG A 573 5.95 7.50 27.50
CA ARG A 573 5.28 8.27 26.45
C ARG A 573 5.64 7.79 25.05
N LEU A 574 6.87 7.28 24.89
CA LEU A 574 7.33 6.65 23.65
C LEU A 574 6.56 5.38 23.28
N VAL A 575 5.89 4.72 24.23
CA VAL A 575 5.05 3.53 23.98
C VAL A 575 3.55 3.80 24.09
N THR A 576 3.11 4.89 24.71
CA THR A 576 1.68 5.24 24.80
C THR A 576 1.22 6.24 23.74
N ASP A 577 2.03 7.26 23.44
CA ASP A 577 1.62 8.40 22.62
C ASP A 577 1.92 8.15 21.14
N GLU A 578 0.99 8.50 20.25
CA GLU A 578 1.25 8.51 18.81
C GLU A 578 2.14 9.72 18.44
N ILE A 579 3.38 9.44 18.03
CA ILE A 579 4.40 10.47 17.71
C ILE A 579 4.23 10.99 16.27
N PHE A 580 3.90 10.08 15.35
CA PHE A 580 3.74 10.34 13.92
C PHE A 580 5.02 10.88 13.25
N GLY A 581 6.13 10.16 13.44
CA GLY A 581 7.47 10.50 12.94
C GLY A 581 8.42 9.28 13.01
N PRO A 582 9.69 9.43 12.61
CA PRO A 582 10.62 8.31 12.43
C PRO A 582 11.25 7.86 13.75
N VAL A 583 10.43 7.50 14.74
CA VAL A 583 10.85 7.09 16.10
C VAL A 583 10.33 5.70 16.41
N LEU A 584 11.24 4.76 16.67
CA LEU A 584 10.95 3.38 17.02
C LEU A 584 11.33 3.09 18.47
N ALA A 585 10.33 2.80 19.31
CA ALA A 585 10.54 2.30 20.67
C ALA A 585 10.67 0.76 20.63
N VAL A 586 11.71 0.22 21.25
CA VAL A 586 11.96 -1.22 21.33
C VAL A 586 11.76 -1.71 22.75
N GLN A 587 10.86 -2.67 22.92
CA GLN A 587 10.54 -3.30 24.20
C GLN A 587 11.03 -4.74 24.23
N ARG A 588 11.66 -5.13 25.35
CA ARG A 588 12.14 -6.49 25.58
C ARG A 588 11.04 -7.31 26.26
N ALA A 589 10.71 -8.47 25.70
CA ALA A 589 9.73 -9.40 26.24
C ALA A 589 10.41 -10.68 26.73
N GLU A 590 10.21 -11.03 28.01
CA GLU A 590 10.79 -12.25 28.62
C GLU A 590 10.31 -13.55 27.96
N SER A 591 9.14 -13.52 27.33
CA SER A 591 8.53 -14.66 26.66
C SER A 591 7.59 -14.20 25.55
N PHE A 592 7.13 -15.13 24.72
CA PHE A 592 6.12 -14.83 23.70
C PHE A 592 4.79 -14.34 24.30
N ASP A 593 4.34 -14.93 25.41
CA ASP A 593 3.14 -14.49 26.13
C ASP A 593 3.26 -13.04 26.60
N HIS A 594 4.39 -12.71 27.25
CA HIS A 594 4.69 -11.34 27.63
C HIS A 594 4.76 -10.39 26.42
N ALA A 595 5.26 -10.85 25.26
CA ALA A 595 5.30 -10.04 24.05
C ALA A 595 3.88 -9.65 23.56
N LEU A 596 2.91 -10.56 23.66
CA LEU A 596 1.51 -10.26 23.33
C LEU A 596 0.89 -9.28 24.33
N VAL A 597 1.18 -9.43 25.62
CA VAL A 597 0.75 -8.47 26.66
C VAL A 597 1.27 -7.07 26.33
N LEU A 598 2.57 -6.92 26.07
CA LEU A 598 3.17 -5.62 25.71
C LEU A 598 2.58 -5.06 24.40
N ALA A 599 2.41 -5.90 23.37
CA ALA A 599 1.84 -5.48 22.10
C ALA A 599 0.41 -4.93 22.26
N ASN A 600 -0.38 -5.50 23.17
CA ASN A 600 -1.75 -5.08 23.45
C ASN A 600 -1.88 -3.97 24.49
N ASP A 601 -0.80 -3.60 25.20
CA ASP A 601 -0.78 -2.57 26.24
C ASP A 601 -0.81 -1.15 25.64
N THR A 602 -1.94 -0.82 25.01
CA THR A 602 -2.21 0.49 24.42
C THR A 602 -3.72 0.70 24.28
N GLU A 603 -4.15 1.96 24.18
CA GLU A 603 -5.56 2.30 23.94
C GLU A 603 -5.97 2.15 22.46
N TYR A 604 -4.97 2.04 21.57
CA TYR A 604 -5.13 1.94 20.13
C TYR A 604 -5.31 0.47 19.67
N ALA A 605 -5.90 0.28 18.49
CA ALA A 605 -6.06 -1.04 17.88
C ALA A 605 -6.19 -0.95 16.35
N LEU A 606 -5.18 -0.34 15.70
CA LEU A 606 -5.16 -0.12 14.25
C LEU A 606 -4.42 -1.25 13.53
N THR A 607 -3.08 -1.26 13.57
CA THR A 607 -2.27 -2.35 13.01
C THR A 607 -1.44 -3.04 14.08
N ALA A 608 -1.19 -4.33 13.87
CA ALA A 608 -0.23 -5.11 14.63
C ALA A 608 0.43 -6.14 13.71
N GLY A 609 1.60 -6.64 14.08
CA GLY A 609 2.22 -7.72 13.33
C GLY A 609 3.03 -8.67 14.17
N ILE A 610 3.33 -9.81 13.58
CA ILE A 610 4.20 -10.83 14.14
C ILE A 610 5.16 -11.35 13.07
N VAL A 611 6.42 -11.52 13.44
CA VAL A 611 7.40 -12.30 12.67
C VAL A 611 7.77 -13.54 13.46
N SER A 612 7.36 -14.70 12.96
CA SER A 612 7.52 -16.01 13.62
C SER A 612 7.48 -17.13 12.58
N ARG A 613 8.15 -18.24 12.86
CA ARG A 613 8.03 -19.49 12.09
C ARG A 613 7.23 -20.56 12.85
N SER A 614 6.81 -20.29 14.08
CA SER A 614 6.02 -21.19 14.92
C SER A 614 4.54 -21.09 14.54
N PRO A 615 3.93 -22.15 13.97
CA PRO A 615 2.52 -22.13 13.63
C PRO A 615 1.60 -21.93 14.85
N ALA A 616 2.06 -22.36 16.04
CA ALA A 616 1.32 -22.18 17.27
C ALA A 616 1.31 -20.70 17.70
N HIS A 617 2.46 -20.04 17.69
CA HIS A 617 2.58 -18.62 18.03
C HIS A 617 1.89 -17.73 16.99
N ILE A 618 1.98 -18.07 15.70
CA ILE A 618 1.23 -17.36 14.65
C ILE A 618 -0.26 -17.42 14.92
N ARG A 619 -0.83 -18.61 15.16
CA ARG A 619 -2.26 -18.75 15.46
C ARG A 619 -2.65 -17.95 16.70
N TRP A 620 -1.87 -18.11 17.77
CA TRP A 620 -2.12 -17.41 19.02
C TRP A 620 -2.10 -15.89 18.85
N ALA A 621 -1.08 -15.34 18.18
CA ALA A 621 -1.03 -13.90 17.87
C ALA A 621 -2.19 -13.43 17.00
N THR A 622 -2.62 -14.21 16.00
CA THR A 622 -3.76 -13.81 15.16
C THR A 622 -5.11 -13.84 15.88
N GLU A 623 -5.21 -14.56 16.98
CA GLU A 623 -6.40 -14.61 17.84
C GLU A 623 -6.38 -13.51 18.91
N GLU A 624 -5.20 -13.17 19.46
CA GLU A 624 -5.07 -12.31 20.65
C GLU A 624 -4.57 -10.89 20.37
N LEU A 625 -3.87 -10.63 19.26
CA LEU A 625 -3.43 -9.26 18.95
C LEU A 625 -4.65 -8.37 18.69
N ARG A 626 -4.81 -7.33 19.51
CA ARG A 626 -5.92 -6.39 19.45
C ARG A 626 -5.66 -5.32 18.41
N ALA A 627 -5.88 -5.65 17.14
CA ALA A 627 -5.78 -4.69 16.04
C ALA A 627 -6.81 -4.97 14.95
N GLY A 628 -7.25 -3.92 14.25
CA GLY A 628 -8.08 -4.07 13.06
C GLY A 628 -7.37 -4.80 11.93
N ASN A 629 -6.07 -4.58 11.75
CA ASN A 629 -5.26 -5.21 10.72
C ASN A 629 -4.05 -5.92 11.34
N VAL A 630 -4.07 -7.25 11.36
CA VAL A 630 -2.95 -8.09 11.83
C VAL A 630 -2.17 -8.64 10.64
N TYR A 631 -0.85 -8.52 10.66
CA TYR A 631 0.04 -8.99 9.60
C TYR A 631 1.04 -10.02 10.11
N VAL A 632 1.30 -11.07 9.32
CA VAL A 632 2.22 -12.15 9.67
C VAL A 632 3.38 -12.20 8.66
N ASN A 633 4.62 -12.15 9.14
CA ASN A 633 5.85 -12.25 8.33
C ASN A 633 5.91 -11.26 7.15
N ARG A 634 5.38 -10.05 7.35
CA ARG A 634 5.43 -8.96 6.36
C ARG A 634 5.31 -7.58 7.05
N PRO A 635 5.60 -6.46 6.34
CA PRO A 635 5.35 -5.13 6.87
C PRO A 635 3.88 -4.92 7.26
N ILE A 636 3.67 -4.12 8.32
CA ILE A 636 2.34 -3.79 8.87
C ILE A 636 1.71 -2.53 8.25
N THR A 637 2.36 -1.98 7.22
CA THR A 637 1.94 -0.82 6.44
C THR A 637 1.57 -1.22 5.00
N GLY A 638 0.99 -0.30 4.23
CA GLY A 638 0.69 -0.53 2.81
C GLY A 638 -0.43 -1.54 2.60
N ALA A 639 -1.55 -1.34 3.31
CA ALA A 639 -2.77 -2.09 3.10
C ALA A 639 -3.31 -1.80 1.69
N LEU A 640 -3.71 -2.85 0.96
CA LEU A 640 -4.25 -2.71 -0.39
C LEU A 640 -5.78 -2.81 -0.36
N VAL A 641 -6.45 -1.88 -1.03
CA VAL A 641 -7.92 -1.85 -1.21
C VAL A 641 -8.42 -3.20 -1.73
N GLY A 642 -9.49 -3.74 -1.13
CA GLY A 642 -10.08 -5.02 -1.51
C GLY A 642 -9.29 -6.27 -1.09
N TYR A 643 -8.03 -6.13 -0.64
CA TYR A 643 -7.21 -7.24 -0.16
C TYR A 643 -6.99 -7.19 1.35
N GLN A 644 -6.72 -6.00 1.90
CA GLN A 644 -6.60 -5.75 3.33
C GLN A 644 -7.47 -4.55 3.70
N PRO A 645 -8.81 -4.67 3.75
CA PRO A 645 -9.67 -3.61 4.24
C PRO A 645 -9.12 -3.00 5.52
N PHE A 646 -8.91 -1.69 5.50
CA PHE A 646 -8.09 -0.99 6.46
C PHE A 646 -8.94 -0.17 7.42
N GLY A 647 -8.75 -0.40 8.71
CA GLY A 647 -9.35 0.39 9.76
C GLY A 647 -9.37 -0.35 11.09
N GLY A 648 -9.44 0.42 12.17
CA GLY A 648 -9.27 -0.06 13.53
C GLY A 648 -10.52 0.02 14.40
N HIS A 649 -10.38 -0.42 15.64
CA HIS A 649 -11.34 -0.20 16.72
C HIS A 649 -10.64 0.41 17.95
N GLY A 650 -11.27 0.39 19.14
CA GLY A 650 -10.72 1.07 20.31
C GLY A 650 -10.60 2.58 20.06
N LEU A 651 -9.47 3.19 20.42
CA LEU A 651 -9.22 4.61 20.11
C LEU A 651 -8.60 4.84 18.72
N SER A 652 -8.49 3.79 17.90
CA SER A 652 -8.04 3.90 16.50
C SER A 652 -9.15 4.14 15.50
N GLY A 653 -10.41 3.99 15.88
CA GLY A 653 -11.52 4.22 14.98
C GLY A 653 -12.82 3.63 15.47
N VAL A 654 -13.87 3.80 14.66
CA VAL A 654 -15.23 3.36 14.97
C VAL A 654 -15.59 2.00 14.36
N GLY A 655 -14.59 1.19 14.00
CA GLY A 655 -14.79 -0.14 13.40
C GLY A 655 -15.23 -0.11 11.93
N SER A 656 -15.01 1.01 11.24
CA SER A 656 -15.17 1.08 9.79
C SER A 656 -13.90 0.53 9.12
N LYS A 657 -14.01 0.02 7.88
CA LYS A 657 -12.83 -0.44 7.14
C LYS A 657 -12.85 0.02 5.70
N ALA A 658 -12.06 1.05 5.41
CA ALA A 658 -11.87 1.55 4.06
C ALA A 658 -11.34 0.43 3.14
N GLY A 659 -11.82 0.42 1.90
CA GLY A 659 -11.47 -0.58 0.90
C GLY A 659 -12.09 -1.95 1.18
N GLY A 660 -13.05 -2.03 2.10
CA GLY A 660 -13.77 -3.24 2.47
C GLY A 660 -15.20 -3.32 1.93
N PRO A 661 -15.80 -4.52 1.98
CA PRO A 661 -17.15 -4.75 1.48
C PRO A 661 -18.24 -4.03 2.29
N ASP A 662 -17.95 -3.64 3.53
CA ASP A 662 -18.91 -3.02 4.45
C ASP A 662 -18.80 -1.50 4.53
N TYR A 663 -17.79 -0.90 3.89
CA TYR A 663 -17.54 0.55 4.01
C TYR A 663 -18.70 1.38 3.44
N LEU A 664 -19.24 1.00 2.29
CA LEU A 664 -20.34 1.74 1.65
C LEU A 664 -21.64 1.72 2.47
N LEU A 665 -21.83 0.71 3.34
CA LEU A 665 -22.99 0.64 4.23
C LEU A 665 -23.04 1.80 5.22
N GLN A 666 -21.89 2.40 5.52
CA GLN A 666 -21.78 3.55 6.41
C GLN A 666 -22.38 4.84 5.81
N PHE A 667 -22.54 4.89 4.49
CA PHE A 667 -22.97 6.08 3.74
C PHE A 667 -24.42 5.98 3.23
N VAL A 668 -25.17 4.96 3.66
CA VAL A 668 -26.55 4.73 3.24
C VAL A 668 -27.46 4.46 4.43
N ASP A 669 -28.74 4.73 4.26
CA ASP A 669 -29.80 4.24 5.15
C ASP A 669 -30.55 3.08 4.47
N PRO A 670 -30.80 1.97 5.18
CA PRO A 670 -31.59 0.86 4.67
C PRO A 670 -33.08 1.19 4.66
N ARG A 671 -33.81 0.63 3.70
CA ARG A 671 -35.29 0.70 3.62
C ARG A 671 -35.85 -0.60 3.07
N THR A 672 -36.69 -1.23 3.86
CA THR A 672 -37.51 -2.36 3.41
C THR A 672 -38.77 -1.84 2.73
N VAL A 673 -39.12 -2.42 1.58
CA VAL A 673 -40.43 -2.27 0.92
C VAL A 673 -41.10 -3.63 0.97
N SER A 674 -42.33 -3.66 1.46
CA SER A 674 -43.16 -4.86 1.52
C SER A 674 -44.43 -4.60 0.74
N GLU A 675 -44.70 -5.43 -0.26
CA GLU A 675 -45.90 -5.38 -1.10
C GLU A 675 -46.75 -6.63 -0.86
N ASN A 676 -48.01 -6.45 -0.48
CA ASN A 676 -49.00 -7.52 -0.54
C ASN A 676 -49.33 -7.81 -2.01
N THR A 677 -48.92 -8.97 -2.50
CA THR A 677 -49.14 -9.41 -3.88
C THR A 677 -50.43 -10.23 -4.04
N LEU A 678 -51.11 -10.56 -2.93
CA LEU A 678 -52.38 -11.27 -2.95
C LEU A 678 -53.50 -10.37 -3.50
N ARG A 679 -54.16 -10.82 -4.58
CA ARG A 679 -55.34 -10.19 -5.16
C ARG A 679 -56.43 -11.23 -5.34
N GLN A 680 -57.56 -11.05 -4.66
CA GLN A 680 -58.74 -11.92 -4.77
C GLN A 680 -58.44 -13.42 -4.54
N GLY A 681 -57.55 -13.74 -3.59
CA GLY A 681 -57.17 -15.12 -3.25
C GLY A 681 -56.08 -15.74 -4.12
N PHE A 682 -55.50 -14.98 -5.06
CA PHE A 682 -54.39 -15.41 -5.90
C PHE A 682 -53.16 -14.53 -5.69
N ALA A 683 -51.98 -15.13 -5.61
CA ALA A 683 -50.70 -14.44 -5.64
C ALA A 683 -49.82 -15.07 -6.73
N PRO A 684 -49.02 -14.28 -7.46
CA PRO A 684 -48.03 -14.84 -8.38
C PRO A 684 -47.04 -15.72 -7.60
N GLU A 685 -46.72 -16.91 -8.11
CA GLU A 685 -45.54 -17.65 -7.65
C GLU A 685 -44.31 -16.90 -8.16
N ASP A 686 -43.52 -16.33 -7.25
CA ASP A 686 -42.27 -15.66 -7.64
C ASP A 686 -41.34 -16.69 -8.31
N ALA A 687 -40.88 -16.40 -9.52
CA ALA A 687 -40.08 -17.31 -10.36
C ALA A 687 -38.63 -17.53 -9.87
N GLU A 688 -38.30 -17.19 -8.62
CA GLU A 688 -36.96 -17.35 -8.04
C GLU A 688 -37.04 -18.02 -6.67
N GLY A 689 -37.57 -19.25 -6.66
CA GLY A 689 -37.42 -20.22 -5.56
C GLY A 689 -36.52 -21.37 -6.00
N GLY A 690 -35.22 -21.09 -6.22
CA GLY A 690 -34.19 -22.10 -6.50
C GLY A 690 -33.19 -22.13 -5.35
N VAL A 691 -33.13 -23.28 -4.67
CA VAL A 691 -32.25 -23.71 -3.57
C VAL A 691 -30.84 -23.10 -3.58
#